data_AF-A0A9Q4CAD8-F1
#
_entry.id   AF-A0A9Q4CAD8-F1
#
_cell.length_a   1.000
_cell.length_b   1.000
_cell.length_c   1.000
_cell.angle_alpha   90.00
_cell.angle_beta   90.00
_cell.angle_gamma   90.00
#
_symmetry.space_group_name_H-M   'P 1'
#
loop_
_entity.id
_entity.type
_entity.pdbx_description
1 polymer ?
#
loop_
_entity_poly.entity_id
_entity_poly.type
_entity_poly.pdbx_seq_one_letter_code
_entity_poly.pdbx_strand_id
1 'polypeptide(L)'
;MTPNERRTRKRTTRAVMGGFLTAALAVTLPASAGADTERLPAADKAPVTGPGGQYNGPEKCNPVAEDGTVRALKPGECAQFGTVGQERTDAQARNVILIIGDGMGQQEITAARNYLKGAAGRFEGLDAFTSTGAYTHHSVDRDGSFNYVTDSAASATSWTTGIKTYNGAVGVDLEQKPVENLLEKAKKAGMRTGNVSTSEIQDATPAALVAHAFNRKCYGPQEEENSKACQGEAFAAQYRHNGGLGSISEQIIDARPDVTLGGGLEAFNQEVIHEGEGKSPFLPTTTTWTAGKTVLDNAADNGFTVVRTAAELDSVTAADQDSPLLGLFDDGNMKTRYAPSKATADGGSGRPLECEKQDTEGQPELVDMTTKAIELLDDPDSDKGFLLQVESASIDKRSHAADACGMIGEVERLDETVKAALDFAEKDGNTLVVVTADHAHSTEIIYDGQNSVAATTRLRTGEGSSQTIAYGSLPLQELADNPKASQQHNGSQLRVAAHGPGEENVIGQTDQTDLFFTVANALRINDVPTIEASVPTEKSATTYRAGTGDRNAPADPLATCYKVGDDGFVSGPGDCAQFAKEGQGLDDEKAKNLILFIGDGMGDSEITSARDYLHGANGRLPGIDALPYTGYYTTFALDPELGGPTYVTDSAASATGWATGTKTYNGGLGIRVDGTPVPNIIELAKAKGMKTGNVTTAEIQDATPAAVGSHALNRKCYGPEYDKNNKTCQGEGFEKQFREYGGLGSISEQLIDTRADITLGGGAKYFGQTVQAGGDWDGHTWTKGDSVLDNARNQGFTVVTSADELDAVNEADQDAPVLGLFAEGNLPRIWEQTVPTVEPAVGQGVRCTENPERGDEVPSLAQMTTKALDLLRNDNGFLVQIESASVDKANHDADICGQIGEARELDEAIQAAREWVKKSGEPTLIITTADHAHTSQITANDRATAGRTTKLVTADGDELTVNYATAKSNDDEEALGSQTHTGAQLRVAAEGPGAANVVGQIDQTDIHYVITNALDLDTDGADINLAARWEATETGTPGGDTGDTATEARETTGTPTGSSAKMWIALGFLALVILIAVTAFISSRRRSNARG
;
A
#
# COMPACT_ATOMS: atom_id res chain seq x y z
N MET A 1 15.37 -31.37 68.27
CA MET A 1 16.66 -30.85 68.73
C MET A 1 17.02 -29.63 67.88
N THR A 2 16.66 -28.45 68.36
CA THR A 2 17.48 -27.22 68.23
C THR A 2 18.83 -27.44 68.98
N PRO A 3 19.88 -26.60 68.89
CA PRO A 3 19.75 -25.13 68.80
C PRO A 3 20.91 -24.27 68.20
N ASN A 4 20.60 -22.96 68.06
CA ASN A 4 21.40 -21.78 68.47
C ASN A 4 22.79 -21.48 67.85
N GLU A 5 23.33 -20.25 67.80
CA GLU A 5 22.93 -18.85 68.02
C GLU A 5 24.20 -17.98 67.80
N ARG A 6 24.02 -16.68 67.46
CA ARG A 6 24.77 -15.48 67.97
C ARG A 6 26.31 -15.40 67.75
N ARG A 7 27.00 -14.25 67.59
CA ARG A 7 26.79 -12.89 68.13
C ARG A 7 27.85 -11.89 67.54
N THR A 8 27.41 -10.68 67.18
CA THR A 8 27.95 -9.33 67.55
C THR A 8 29.44 -8.96 67.48
N ARG A 9 29.69 -7.72 66.99
CA ARG A 9 30.29 -6.64 67.82
C ARG A 9 29.86 -5.23 67.39
N LYS A 10 29.62 -4.38 68.41
CA LYS A 10 29.28 -2.94 68.41
C LYS A 10 30.54 -2.06 68.48
N ARG A 11 30.43 -0.77 68.05
CA ARG A 11 30.72 0.49 68.80
C ARG A 11 30.69 1.69 67.81
N THR A 12 29.73 2.63 67.87
CA THR A 12 29.73 3.97 68.56
C THR A 12 30.92 4.86 68.18
N THR A 13 30.79 6.15 67.80
CA THR A 13 30.19 7.27 68.59
C THR A 13 29.96 8.58 67.78
N ARG A 14 28.93 9.35 68.19
CA ARG A 14 28.53 10.79 68.04
C ARG A 14 29.57 11.82 67.54
N ALA A 15 29.27 12.79 66.65
CA ALA A 15 28.32 13.94 66.63
C ALA A 15 28.86 15.25 67.26
N VAL A 16 28.92 16.34 66.47
CA VAL A 16 28.79 17.76 66.88
C VAL A 16 28.20 18.62 65.74
N MET A 17 27.32 19.54 66.13
CA MET A 17 26.51 20.52 65.40
C MET A 17 27.27 21.62 64.63
N GLY A 18 26.54 22.25 63.68
CA GLY A 18 26.71 23.65 63.28
C GLY A 18 25.68 24.04 62.22
N GLY A 19 24.60 24.74 62.62
CA GLY A 19 23.61 25.30 61.68
C GLY A 19 23.94 26.75 61.30
N PHE A 20 23.26 27.30 60.30
CA PHE A 20 22.83 28.70 60.26
C PHE A 20 21.67 28.92 59.27
N LEU A 21 20.67 29.64 59.76
CA LEU A 21 19.55 30.27 59.05
C LEU A 21 20.03 31.51 58.27
N THR A 22 19.39 31.82 57.15
CA THR A 22 19.17 33.19 56.62
C THR A 22 18.09 33.10 55.53
N ALA A 23 16.83 33.45 55.83
CA ALA A 23 16.21 34.79 55.79
C ALA A 23 15.88 35.26 54.37
N ALA A 24 14.59 35.25 54.07
CA ALA A 24 13.94 35.80 52.89
C ALA A 24 14.01 37.33 52.85
N LEU A 25 14.11 37.89 51.63
CA LEU A 25 13.74 39.27 51.35
C LEU A 25 12.90 39.30 50.08
N ALA A 26 11.65 39.75 50.21
CA ALA A 26 10.75 40.03 49.12
C ALA A 26 11.08 41.40 48.50
N VAL A 27 11.15 41.45 47.17
CA VAL A 27 10.99 42.68 46.39
C VAL A 27 10.02 42.35 45.26
N THR A 28 8.82 42.92 45.36
CA THR A 28 7.82 43.03 44.30
C THR A 28 8.21 44.12 43.31
N LEU A 29 8.02 43.91 42.00
CA LEU A 29 7.61 44.88 40.95
C LEU A 29 7.35 44.09 39.62
N PRO A 30 6.61 44.64 38.63
CA PRO A 30 5.47 43.96 38.00
C PRO A 30 5.79 43.19 36.72
N ALA A 31 4.99 42.16 36.45
CA ALA A 31 4.98 41.41 35.20
C ALA A 31 4.39 42.23 34.05
N SER A 32 5.11 42.28 32.93
CA SER A 32 4.57 42.58 31.60
C SER A 32 4.81 41.39 30.70
N ALA A 33 3.79 41.08 29.90
CA ALA A 33 3.61 39.96 28.98
C ALA A 33 4.85 39.52 28.16
N GLY A 34 4.94 38.22 27.90
CA GLY A 34 5.82 37.62 26.90
C GLY A 34 5.94 36.10 27.02
N ALA A 35 5.16 35.39 26.20
CA ALA A 35 5.31 34.01 25.70
C ALA A 35 5.63 32.88 26.71
N ASP A 36 4.59 32.18 27.16
CA ASP A 36 4.72 30.79 27.61
C ASP A 36 4.80 29.88 26.38
N THR A 37 5.90 29.15 26.24
CA THR A 37 6.02 27.95 25.42
C THR A 37 5.24 26.83 26.09
N GLU A 38 3.95 26.71 25.79
CA GLU A 38 3.19 25.50 26.13
C GLU A 38 3.66 24.35 25.23
N ARG A 39 4.39 23.40 25.83
CA ARG A 39 4.39 22.01 25.39
C ARG A 39 2.95 21.59 25.20
N LEU A 40 2.57 21.23 23.97
CA LEU A 40 1.26 20.65 23.70
C LEU A 40 1.07 19.43 24.62
N PRO A 41 -0.09 19.32 25.32
CA PRO A 41 -0.44 18.11 26.04
C PRO A 41 -0.59 16.96 25.04
N ALA A 42 -0.51 15.72 25.53
CA ALA A 42 -0.89 14.53 24.76
C ALA A 42 -2.16 14.83 23.97
N ALA A 43 -2.13 14.61 22.64
CA ALA A 43 -3.17 14.94 21.69
C ALA A 43 -4.57 14.82 22.32
N ASP A 44 -5.13 15.96 22.77
CA ASP A 44 -6.50 16.00 23.23
C ASP A 44 -7.36 15.58 22.05
N LYS A 45 -8.21 14.57 22.28
CA LYS A 45 -9.10 13.92 21.30
C LYS A 45 -9.99 14.95 20.58
N ALA A 46 -9.46 15.62 19.56
CA ALA A 46 -10.29 16.38 18.64
C ALA A 46 -11.24 15.38 17.97
N PRO A 47 -12.57 15.60 18.02
CA PRO A 47 -13.49 14.72 17.30
C PRO A 47 -13.20 14.87 15.81
N VAL A 48 -12.54 13.87 15.24
CA VAL A 48 -12.42 13.76 13.78
C VAL A 48 -13.86 13.62 13.27
N THR A 49 -14.26 14.50 12.36
CA THR A 49 -15.58 14.43 11.70
C THR A 49 -15.32 14.16 10.24
N GLY A 50 -15.89 13.08 9.73
CA GLY A 50 -15.84 12.73 8.32
C GLY A 50 -17.10 13.13 7.57
N PRO A 51 -17.10 12.97 6.24
CA PRO A 51 -18.36 12.87 5.51
C PRO A 51 -19.15 11.67 6.05
N GLY A 52 -20.29 11.93 6.69
CA GLY A 52 -21.20 10.89 7.20
C GLY A 52 -21.57 10.99 8.68
N GLY A 53 -20.72 11.49 9.58
CA GLY A 53 -21.08 11.54 11.01
C GLY A 53 -19.92 11.59 12.01
N GLN A 54 -20.23 11.31 13.29
CA GLN A 54 -19.25 11.10 14.35
C GLN A 54 -18.64 9.70 14.22
N TYR A 55 -17.32 9.61 14.12
CA TYR A 55 -16.64 8.32 14.20
C TYR A 55 -16.70 7.75 15.61
N ASN A 56 -16.67 6.43 15.72
CA ASN A 56 -16.35 5.77 16.98
C ASN A 56 -14.87 5.99 17.28
N GLY A 57 -14.59 6.65 18.41
CA GLY A 57 -13.23 6.78 18.90
C GLY A 57 -12.67 5.44 19.37
N PRO A 58 -11.33 5.31 19.49
CA PRO A 58 -10.67 4.06 19.88
C PRO A 58 -11.14 3.54 21.25
N GLU A 59 -11.61 4.41 22.14
CA GLU A 59 -12.18 3.99 23.44
C GLU A 59 -13.41 3.09 23.33
N LYS A 60 -14.14 3.13 22.21
CA LYS A 60 -15.31 2.28 21.99
C LYS A 60 -14.90 0.82 21.77
N CYS A 61 -13.75 0.59 21.14
CA CYS A 61 -13.21 -0.73 20.87
C CYS A 61 -12.46 -1.35 22.06
N ASN A 62 -12.34 -0.64 23.19
CA ASN A 62 -11.66 -1.16 24.37
C ASN A 62 -12.55 -2.22 25.10
N PRO A 63 -12.12 -3.50 25.15
CA PRO A 63 -12.84 -4.57 25.82
C PRO A 63 -12.62 -4.59 27.34
N VAL A 64 -11.70 -3.78 27.89
CA VAL A 64 -11.43 -3.70 29.32
C VAL A 64 -12.33 -2.63 29.95
N ALA A 65 -13.20 -3.04 30.85
CA ALA A 65 -14.09 -2.15 31.59
C ALA A 65 -13.32 -1.33 32.64
N GLU A 66 -13.93 -0.26 33.16
CA GLU A 66 -13.32 0.63 34.17
C GLU A 66 -12.87 -0.10 35.46
N ASP A 67 -13.48 -1.24 35.78
CA ASP A 67 -13.14 -2.08 36.93
C ASP A 67 -12.03 -3.10 36.65
N GLY A 68 -11.46 -3.08 35.44
CA GLY A 68 -10.40 -3.97 34.97
C GLY A 68 -10.87 -5.33 34.48
N THR A 69 -12.18 -5.56 34.35
CA THR A 69 -12.71 -6.82 33.79
C THR A 69 -12.79 -6.78 32.27
N VAL A 70 -12.53 -7.92 31.62
CA VAL A 70 -12.71 -8.07 30.17
C VAL A 70 -14.18 -8.38 29.89
N ARG A 71 -14.79 -7.59 29.02
CA ARG A 71 -16.17 -7.78 28.56
C ARG A 71 -16.18 -8.16 27.08
N ALA A 72 -17.22 -8.86 26.66
CA ALA A 72 -17.51 -9.00 25.23
C ALA A 72 -17.74 -7.62 24.58
N LEU A 73 -17.15 -7.44 23.39
CA LEU A 73 -17.42 -6.32 22.51
C LEU A 73 -18.78 -6.52 21.83
N LYS A 74 -19.52 -5.43 21.63
CA LYS A 74 -20.81 -5.45 20.95
C LYS A 74 -20.66 -5.09 19.48
N PRO A 75 -21.59 -5.54 18.61
CA PRO A 75 -21.58 -5.16 17.21
C PRO A 75 -21.45 -3.64 17.04
N GLY A 76 -20.46 -3.23 16.26
CA GLY A 76 -20.21 -1.83 15.94
C GLY A 76 -19.38 -1.06 16.97
N GLU A 77 -18.98 -1.64 18.11
CA GLU A 77 -18.11 -0.92 19.07
C GLU A 77 -16.70 -0.64 18.50
N CYS A 78 -16.20 -1.51 17.62
CA CYS A 78 -14.93 -1.32 16.90
C CYS A 78 -15.12 -0.81 15.45
N ALA A 79 -16.34 -0.82 14.93
CA ALA A 79 -16.61 -0.25 13.61
C ALA A 79 -16.33 1.25 13.66
N GLN A 80 -15.56 1.78 12.70
CA GLN A 80 -15.19 3.20 12.67
C GLN A 80 -16.44 4.09 12.61
N PHE A 81 -17.52 3.59 12.03
CA PHE A 81 -18.78 4.31 11.86
C PHE A 81 -19.93 3.74 12.70
N GLY A 82 -19.62 2.82 13.62
CA GLY A 82 -20.62 2.17 14.44
C GLY A 82 -21.64 1.36 13.65
N THR A 83 -22.81 1.13 14.25
CA THR A 83 -23.82 0.23 13.67
C THR A 83 -24.60 0.83 12.51
N VAL A 84 -24.45 2.14 12.26
CA VAL A 84 -25.07 2.83 11.12
C VAL A 84 -24.26 2.65 9.83
N GLY A 85 -22.97 2.29 9.94
CA GLY A 85 -22.06 2.20 8.80
C GLY A 85 -21.64 3.57 8.27
N GLN A 86 -20.90 3.60 7.17
CA GLN A 86 -20.27 4.85 6.67
C GLN A 86 -21.27 5.95 6.25
N GLU A 87 -22.50 5.57 5.93
CA GLU A 87 -23.59 6.48 5.51
C GLU A 87 -23.23 7.38 4.31
N ARG A 88 -22.33 6.92 3.42
CA ARG A 88 -22.04 7.64 2.15
C ARG A 88 -23.18 7.51 1.15
N THR A 89 -23.85 6.37 1.17
CA THR A 89 -25.02 6.08 0.34
C THR A 89 -25.98 5.18 1.11
N ASP A 90 -27.27 5.31 0.79
CA ASP A 90 -28.34 4.44 1.25
C ASP A 90 -28.82 3.47 0.16
N ALA A 91 -28.07 3.37 -0.95
CA ALA A 91 -28.39 2.47 -2.06
C ALA A 91 -28.49 1.00 -1.58
N GLN A 92 -29.53 0.31 -2.05
CA GLN A 92 -29.91 -1.02 -1.57
C GLN A 92 -29.67 -2.06 -2.67
N ALA A 93 -29.06 -3.17 -2.29
CA ALA A 93 -28.83 -4.31 -3.15
C ALA A 93 -29.91 -5.38 -2.94
N ARG A 94 -30.23 -6.10 -4.01
CA ARG A 94 -30.99 -7.36 -3.96
C ARG A 94 -30.06 -8.51 -3.57
N ASN A 95 -28.85 -8.53 -4.11
CA ASN A 95 -27.87 -9.58 -3.86
C ASN A 95 -26.54 -9.00 -3.38
N VAL A 96 -25.80 -9.77 -2.58
CA VAL A 96 -24.40 -9.49 -2.25
C VAL A 96 -23.54 -10.69 -2.61
N ILE A 97 -22.43 -10.43 -3.31
CA ILE A 97 -21.34 -11.38 -3.51
C ILE A 97 -20.09 -10.83 -2.82
N LEU A 98 -19.69 -11.46 -1.72
CA LEU A 98 -18.48 -11.14 -0.97
C LEU A 98 -17.36 -12.10 -1.35
N ILE A 99 -16.29 -11.58 -1.92
CA ILE A 99 -15.16 -12.36 -2.44
C ILE A 99 -13.91 -12.09 -1.60
N ILE A 100 -13.33 -13.15 -1.02
CA ILE A 100 -12.17 -13.07 -0.14
C ILE A 100 -10.97 -13.74 -0.81
N GLY A 101 -9.89 -13.00 -1.00
CA GLY A 101 -8.57 -13.57 -1.23
C GLY A 101 -7.84 -13.69 0.10
N ASP A 102 -7.83 -14.87 0.73
CA ASP A 102 -7.19 -15.10 2.04
C ASP A 102 -5.70 -14.69 1.95
N GLY A 103 -5.24 -13.79 2.83
CA GLY A 103 -3.87 -13.26 2.82
C GLY A 103 -3.50 -12.37 1.62
N MET A 104 -4.44 -11.96 0.77
CA MET A 104 -4.18 -11.21 -0.47
C MET A 104 -3.96 -9.69 -0.22
N GLY A 105 -2.82 -9.35 0.38
CA GLY A 105 -2.38 -7.97 0.57
C GLY A 105 -1.89 -7.29 -0.73
N GLN A 106 -1.37 -6.06 -0.59
CA GLN A 106 -0.89 -5.26 -1.73
C GLN A 106 0.27 -5.94 -2.49
N GLN A 107 1.13 -6.65 -1.75
CA GLN A 107 2.29 -7.35 -2.30
C GLN A 107 1.84 -8.55 -3.14
N GLU A 108 0.87 -9.33 -2.65
CA GLU A 108 0.29 -10.48 -3.35
C GLU A 108 -0.39 -10.05 -4.67
N ILE A 109 -1.25 -9.02 -4.61
CA ILE A 109 -1.94 -8.47 -5.80
C ILE A 109 -0.90 -8.01 -6.83
N THR A 110 0.09 -7.23 -6.40
CA THR A 110 1.07 -6.64 -7.32
C THR A 110 2.00 -7.69 -7.91
N ALA A 111 2.45 -8.67 -7.12
CA ALA A 111 3.32 -9.74 -7.59
C ALA A 111 2.62 -10.62 -8.63
N ALA A 112 1.33 -10.89 -8.43
CA ALA A 112 0.51 -11.62 -9.38
C ALA A 112 0.24 -10.78 -10.65
N ARG A 113 -0.08 -9.49 -10.52
CA ARG A 113 -0.27 -8.59 -11.67
C ARG A 113 0.98 -8.53 -12.54
N ASN A 114 2.13 -8.26 -11.92
CA ASN A 114 3.43 -8.22 -12.59
C ASN A 114 3.73 -9.51 -13.35
N TYR A 115 3.44 -10.66 -12.76
CA TYR A 115 3.69 -11.95 -13.40
C TYR A 115 2.74 -12.25 -14.56
N LEU A 116 1.43 -12.11 -14.32
CA LEU A 116 0.35 -12.58 -15.21
C LEU A 116 -0.02 -11.55 -16.29
N LYS A 117 0.00 -10.27 -15.92
CA LYS A 117 -0.47 -9.16 -16.73
C LYS A 117 0.66 -8.20 -17.09
N GLY A 118 1.83 -8.23 -16.44
CA GLY A 118 2.90 -7.25 -16.62
C GLY A 118 2.71 -6.00 -15.77
N ALA A 119 3.75 -5.18 -15.63
CA ALA A 119 3.75 -4.05 -14.67
C ALA A 119 2.66 -2.99 -14.93
N ALA A 120 2.42 -2.68 -16.21
CA ALA A 120 1.36 -1.77 -16.66
C ALA A 120 0.02 -2.49 -16.95
N GLY A 121 0.00 -3.82 -16.79
CA GLY A 121 -1.17 -4.64 -17.08
C GLY A 121 -2.27 -4.45 -16.05
N ARG A 122 -3.48 -4.89 -16.40
CA ARG A 122 -4.64 -4.84 -15.50
C ARG A 122 -5.28 -6.20 -15.38
N PHE A 123 -5.69 -6.52 -14.16
CA PHE A 123 -6.62 -7.61 -13.91
C PHE A 123 -8.01 -7.24 -14.42
N GLU A 124 -8.71 -8.19 -15.05
CA GLU A 124 -10.04 -7.92 -15.62
C GLU A 124 -11.13 -7.88 -14.54
N GLY A 125 -10.90 -8.54 -13.40
CA GLY A 125 -11.75 -8.46 -12.22
C GLY A 125 -11.18 -7.53 -11.16
N LEU A 126 -10.01 -7.87 -10.60
CA LEU A 126 -9.45 -7.19 -9.41
C LEU A 126 -9.23 -5.68 -9.62
N ASP A 127 -8.88 -5.24 -10.84
CA ASP A 127 -8.59 -3.84 -11.17
C ASP A 127 -9.77 -3.12 -11.85
N ALA A 128 -10.94 -3.76 -11.97
CA ALA A 128 -12.13 -3.20 -12.61
C ALA A 128 -13.03 -2.38 -11.67
N PHE A 129 -12.78 -2.44 -10.37
CA PHE A 129 -13.57 -1.71 -9.38
C PHE A 129 -13.34 -0.20 -9.40
N THR A 130 -14.43 0.54 -9.26
CA THR A 130 -14.49 2.01 -9.29
C THR A 130 -14.60 2.63 -7.91
N SER A 131 -14.89 1.82 -6.89
CA SER A 131 -14.91 2.20 -5.48
C SER A 131 -13.91 1.36 -4.70
N THR A 132 -12.95 2.02 -4.07
CA THR A 132 -11.86 1.37 -3.32
C THR A 132 -11.55 2.13 -2.04
N GLY A 133 -11.16 1.40 -1.00
CA GLY A 133 -10.59 1.96 0.21
C GLY A 133 -9.62 1.01 0.87
N ALA A 134 -9.26 1.34 2.10
CA ALA A 134 -8.38 0.55 2.95
C ALA A 134 -9.09 0.25 4.26
N TYR A 135 -8.80 -0.92 4.85
CA TYR A 135 -9.33 -1.24 6.16
C TYR A 135 -8.31 -1.81 7.16
N THR A 136 -8.60 -1.64 8.45
CA THR A 136 -7.87 -2.29 9.54
C THR A 136 -8.48 -3.64 9.88
N HIS A 137 -7.65 -4.59 10.32
CA HIS A 137 -8.09 -5.97 10.58
C HIS A 137 -7.50 -6.57 11.87
N HIS A 138 -6.99 -5.75 12.78
CA HIS A 138 -6.48 -6.20 14.09
C HIS A 138 -7.50 -7.08 14.84
N SER A 139 -6.99 -7.95 15.72
CA SER A 139 -7.78 -8.79 16.63
C SER A 139 -7.63 -8.32 18.07
N VAL A 140 -8.34 -8.96 19.00
CA VAL A 140 -8.32 -8.64 20.43
C VAL A 140 -8.14 -9.93 21.22
N ASP A 141 -7.11 -10.01 22.04
CA ASP A 141 -6.84 -11.19 22.85
C ASP A 141 -7.86 -11.33 24.00
N ARG A 142 -7.95 -12.52 24.59
CA ARG A 142 -8.94 -12.82 25.64
C ARG A 142 -8.75 -12.05 26.94
N ASP A 143 -7.58 -11.46 27.16
CA ASP A 143 -7.31 -10.56 28.29
C ASP A 143 -7.64 -9.09 27.97
N GLY A 144 -8.12 -8.83 26.74
CA GLY A 144 -8.53 -7.52 26.27
C GLY A 144 -7.43 -6.70 25.61
N SER A 145 -6.21 -7.21 25.52
CA SER A 145 -5.13 -6.55 24.79
C SER A 145 -5.38 -6.57 23.27
N PHE A 146 -4.97 -5.51 22.59
CA PHE A 146 -5.00 -5.43 21.14
C PHE A 146 -3.90 -6.29 20.53
N ASN A 147 -4.26 -7.06 19.51
CA ASN A 147 -3.33 -7.86 18.74
C ASN A 147 -3.32 -7.39 17.28
N TYR A 148 -2.22 -6.74 16.91
CA TYR A 148 -2.03 -6.10 15.61
C TYR A 148 -1.89 -7.07 14.43
N VAL A 149 -1.78 -8.39 14.69
CA VAL A 149 -1.72 -9.42 13.65
C VAL A 149 -2.81 -10.47 13.89
N THR A 150 -3.88 -10.37 13.10
CA THR A 150 -5.03 -11.27 13.17
C THR A 150 -4.75 -12.61 12.49
N ASP A 151 -5.58 -13.61 12.77
CA ASP A 151 -5.72 -14.82 11.96
C ASP A 151 -7.03 -14.80 11.15
N SER A 152 -7.18 -15.72 10.21
CA SER A 152 -8.40 -15.81 9.38
C SER A 152 -9.70 -16.01 10.19
N ALA A 153 -9.65 -16.52 11.43
CA ALA A 153 -10.86 -16.75 12.24
C ALA A 153 -11.38 -15.49 12.91
N ALA A 154 -10.50 -14.73 13.57
CA ALA A 154 -10.89 -13.46 14.18
C ALA A 154 -11.30 -12.41 13.14
N SER A 155 -10.59 -12.37 12.01
CA SER A 155 -10.93 -11.50 10.89
C SER A 155 -12.26 -11.89 10.24
N ALA A 156 -12.48 -13.17 9.93
CA ALA A 156 -13.76 -13.64 9.40
C ALA A 156 -14.93 -13.38 10.34
N THR A 157 -14.74 -13.58 11.64
CA THR A 157 -15.74 -13.17 12.63
C THR A 157 -16.02 -11.66 12.54
N SER A 158 -15.00 -10.83 12.34
CA SER A 158 -15.16 -9.37 12.26
C SER A 158 -16.10 -8.91 11.14
N TRP A 159 -15.92 -9.36 9.89
CA TRP A 159 -16.82 -8.94 8.80
C TRP A 159 -18.16 -9.68 8.80
N THR A 160 -18.24 -10.86 9.42
CA THR A 160 -19.49 -11.65 9.43
C THR A 160 -20.41 -11.32 10.60
N THR A 161 -19.90 -10.77 11.71
CA THR A 161 -20.72 -10.46 12.91
C THR A 161 -20.60 -9.01 13.40
N GLY A 162 -19.67 -8.21 12.85
CA GLY A 162 -19.45 -6.81 13.23
C GLY A 162 -18.81 -6.62 14.61
N ILE A 163 -18.14 -7.65 15.16
CA ILE A 163 -17.40 -7.58 16.42
C ILE A 163 -15.95 -8.05 16.25
N LYS A 164 -15.03 -7.46 17.02
CA LYS A 164 -13.68 -8.03 17.17
C LYS A 164 -13.70 -9.19 18.16
N THR A 165 -12.79 -10.14 17.97
CA THR A 165 -12.60 -11.32 18.83
C THR A 165 -11.13 -11.77 18.81
N TYR A 166 -10.83 -12.88 19.48
CA TYR A 166 -9.47 -13.43 19.63
C TYR A 166 -9.09 -14.36 18.48
N ASN A 167 -7.79 -14.41 18.16
CA ASN A 167 -7.27 -15.29 17.12
C ASN A 167 -7.67 -16.75 17.35
N GLY A 168 -8.24 -17.37 16.31
CA GLY A 168 -8.80 -18.72 16.33
C GLY A 168 -10.29 -18.79 16.69
N ALA A 169 -10.94 -17.73 17.15
CA ALA A 169 -12.38 -17.73 17.40
C ALA A 169 -13.20 -17.69 16.11
N VAL A 170 -14.23 -18.53 16.00
CA VAL A 170 -15.14 -18.55 14.84
C VAL A 170 -16.53 -18.17 15.33
N GLY A 171 -17.06 -17.01 14.93
CA GLY A 171 -18.44 -16.62 15.21
C GLY A 171 -18.78 -16.43 16.70
N VAL A 172 -17.78 -16.22 17.56
CA VAL A 172 -17.96 -16.04 19.01
C VAL A 172 -17.25 -14.80 19.53
N ASP A 173 -17.78 -14.20 20.60
CA ASP A 173 -17.15 -13.10 21.32
C ASP A 173 -15.99 -13.56 22.25
N LEU A 174 -15.37 -12.62 22.97
CA LEU A 174 -14.27 -12.89 23.91
C LEU A 174 -14.66 -13.83 25.08
N GLU A 175 -15.97 -13.91 25.38
CA GLU A 175 -16.56 -14.81 26.38
C GLU A 175 -17.01 -16.15 25.77
N GLN A 176 -16.67 -16.39 24.50
CA GLN A 176 -17.00 -17.59 23.73
C GLN A 176 -18.50 -17.78 23.51
N LYS A 177 -19.28 -16.70 23.56
CA LYS A 177 -20.71 -16.74 23.24
C LYS A 177 -20.93 -16.58 21.73
N PRO A 178 -21.82 -17.38 21.13
CA PRO A 178 -22.22 -17.22 19.74
C PRO A 178 -22.72 -15.81 19.44
N VAL A 179 -22.29 -15.24 18.32
CA VAL A 179 -22.78 -13.97 17.78
C VAL A 179 -23.37 -14.21 16.41
N GLU A 180 -24.57 -13.68 16.17
CA GLU A 180 -25.31 -13.87 14.93
C GLU A 180 -24.54 -13.31 13.73
N ASN A 181 -24.37 -14.12 12.69
CA ASN A 181 -23.61 -13.75 11.50
C ASN A 181 -24.49 -13.32 10.31
N LEU A 182 -23.87 -12.79 9.25
CA LEU A 182 -24.55 -12.29 8.04
C LEU A 182 -25.41 -13.36 7.35
N LEU A 183 -24.96 -14.61 7.28
CA LEU A 183 -25.72 -15.69 6.63
C LEU A 183 -26.98 -16.02 7.42
N GLU A 184 -26.88 -16.08 8.75
CA GLU A 184 -28.02 -16.31 9.63
C GLU A 184 -29.04 -15.18 9.52
N LYS A 185 -28.58 -13.92 9.46
CA LYS A 185 -29.43 -12.74 9.22
C LYS A 185 -30.11 -12.80 7.85
N ALA A 186 -29.37 -13.07 6.78
CA ALA A 186 -29.90 -13.18 5.42
C ALA A 186 -30.98 -14.28 5.34
N LYS A 187 -30.72 -15.45 5.94
CA LYS A 187 -31.67 -16.56 5.97
C LYS A 187 -32.94 -16.23 6.77
N LYS A 188 -32.84 -15.52 7.90
CA LYS A 188 -34.03 -15.01 8.63
C LYS A 188 -34.86 -14.03 7.78
N ALA A 189 -34.21 -13.25 6.93
CA ALA A 189 -34.88 -12.36 5.99
C ALA A 189 -35.53 -13.11 4.79
N GLY A 190 -35.34 -14.43 4.70
CA GLY A 190 -35.85 -15.28 3.62
C GLY A 190 -35.02 -15.23 2.34
N MET A 191 -33.78 -14.77 2.43
CA MET A 191 -32.83 -14.77 1.31
C MET A 191 -32.25 -16.16 1.10
N ARG A 192 -31.81 -16.45 -0.13
CA ARG A 192 -30.97 -17.62 -0.42
C ARG A 192 -29.54 -17.36 0.04
N THR A 193 -28.83 -18.39 0.48
CA THR A 193 -27.47 -18.25 1.03
C THR A 193 -26.48 -19.25 0.46
N GLY A 194 -25.29 -18.75 0.12
CA GLY A 194 -24.20 -19.52 -0.46
C GLY A 194 -22.85 -19.30 0.23
N ASN A 195 -22.04 -20.36 0.29
CA ASN A 195 -20.68 -20.33 0.84
C ASN A 195 -19.75 -21.22 -0.01
N VAL A 196 -18.81 -20.60 -0.71
CA VAL A 196 -17.91 -21.26 -1.66
C VAL A 196 -16.47 -21.00 -1.26
N SER A 197 -15.62 -22.02 -1.26
CA SER A 197 -14.19 -21.85 -0.98
C SER A 197 -13.34 -22.91 -1.68
N THR A 198 -12.08 -22.58 -1.97
CA THR A 198 -11.06 -23.56 -2.35
C THR A 198 -10.41 -24.27 -1.15
N SER A 199 -10.71 -23.87 0.10
CA SER A 199 -10.25 -24.57 1.31
C SER A 199 -11.17 -25.72 1.69
N GLU A 200 -10.75 -26.45 2.73
CA GLU A 200 -11.66 -27.22 3.57
C GLU A 200 -12.79 -26.31 4.05
N ILE A 201 -14.06 -26.66 3.85
CA ILE A 201 -15.17 -25.77 4.22
C ILE A 201 -15.28 -25.53 5.75
N GLN A 202 -14.55 -26.32 6.53
CA GLN A 202 -14.37 -26.15 7.98
C GLN A 202 -13.32 -25.10 8.35
N ASP A 203 -12.49 -24.66 7.40
CA ASP A 203 -11.52 -23.62 7.66
C ASP A 203 -12.21 -22.29 8.00
N ALA A 204 -11.46 -21.40 8.64
CA ALA A 204 -12.03 -20.26 9.36
C ALA A 204 -12.94 -19.36 8.52
N THR A 205 -12.49 -18.97 7.32
CA THR A 205 -13.20 -18.03 6.44
C THR A 205 -14.59 -18.52 6.06
N PRO A 206 -14.79 -19.74 5.51
CA PRO A 206 -16.13 -20.27 5.27
C PRO A 206 -16.85 -20.60 6.58
N ALA A 207 -16.16 -21.12 7.60
CA ALA A 207 -16.79 -21.53 8.86
C ALA A 207 -17.42 -20.35 9.62
N ALA A 208 -16.86 -19.14 9.58
CA ALA A 208 -17.37 -17.97 10.30
C ALA A 208 -18.80 -17.56 9.88
N LEU A 209 -19.23 -17.90 8.66
CA LEU A 209 -20.60 -17.66 8.20
C LEU A 209 -21.61 -18.71 8.67
N VAL A 210 -21.18 -19.84 9.24
CA VAL A 210 -22.08 -20.99 9.48
C VAL A 210 -21.87 -21.68 10.82
N ALA A 211 -20.81 -21.36 11.55
CA ALA A 211 -20.47 -22.00 12.80
C ALA A 211 -20.07 -20.99 13.88
N HIS A 212 -20.24 -21.41 15.13
CA HIS A 212 -19.76 -20.73 16.32
C HIS A 212 -18.89 -21.70 17.11
N ALA A 213 -17.57 -21.55 17.02
CA ALA A 213 -16.60 -22.46 17.61
C ALA A 213 -15.54 -21.70 18.41
N PHE A 214 -15.12 -22.29 19.53
CA PHE A 214 -14.15 -21.67 20.43
C PHE A 214 -12.74 -21.67 19.85
N ASN A 215 -12.47 -22.56 18.90
CA ASN A 215 -11.25 -22.60 18.12
C ASN A 215 -11.53 -23.07 16.69
N ARG A 216 -10.88 -22.46 15.69
CA ARG A 216 -11.03 -22.83 14.28
C ARG A 216 -10.64 -24.27 13.99
N LYS A 217 -9.82 -24.93 14.83
CA LYS A 217 -9.37 -26.32 14.59
C LYS A 217 -10.36 -27.40 15.04
N CYS A 218 -11.60 -27.03 15.32
CA CYS A 218 -12.67 -27.91 15.79
C CYS A 218 -13.51 -28.48 14.66
N TYR A 219 -12.85 -29.12 13.70
CA TYR A 219 -13.45 -29.47 12.40
C TYR A 219 -14.54 -30.54 12.52
N GLY A 220 -14.28 -31.64 13.22
CA GLY A 220 -15.18 -32.79 13.26
C GLY A 220 -15.66 -33.19 14.66
N PRO A 221 -16.65 -34.09 14.75
CA PRO A 221 -17.28 -34.51 16.01
C PRO A 221 -16.38 -35.33 16.93
N GLN A 222 -15.30 -35.94 16.41
CA GLN A 222 -14.39 -36.78 17.18
C GLN A 222 -13.24 -35.94 17.73
N GLU A 223 -13.34 -35.53 19.00
CA GLU A 223 -12.39 -34.63 19.66
C GLU A 223 -10.94 -35.11 19.55
N GLU A 224 -10.70 -36.41 19.70
CA GLU A 224 -9.38 -37.02 19.61
C GLU A 224 -8.75 -36.96 18.21
N GLU A 225 -9.56 -36.81 17.16
CA GLU A 225 -9.13 -36.69 15.76
C GLU A 225 -8.85 -35.22 15.37
N ASN A 226 -9.42 -34.27 16.10
CA ASN A 226 -9.15 -32.84 15.90
C ASN A 226 -7.74 -32.44 16.37
N SER A 227 -7.32 -31.23 16.01
CA SER A 227 -6.09 -30.64 16.53
C SER A 227 -6.11 -30.57 18.05
N LYS A 228 -4.94 -30.70 18.69
CA LYS A 228 -4.76 -30.49 20.13
C LYS A 228 -5.25 -29.12 20.61
N ALA A 229 -5.26 -28.12 19.73
CA ALA A 229 -5.80 -26.78 20.02
C ALA A 229 -7.32 -26.78 20.27
N CYS A 230 -8.00 -27.88 20.00
CA CYS A 230 -9.44 -28.09 20.17
C CYS A 230 -9.76 -29.24 21.14
N GLN A 231 -8.77 -29.69 21.93
CA GLN A 231 -8.90 -30.80 22.87
C GLN A 231 -8.84 -30.31 24.32
N GLY A 232 -9.50 -31.04 25.21
CA GLY A 232 -9.44 -30.83 26.65
C GLY A 232 -10.61 -30.02 27.22
N GLU A 233 -10.62 -29.89 28.55
CA GLU A 233 -11.75 -29.36 29.32
C GLU A 233 -12.19 -27.96 28.89
N ALA A 234 -11.26 -27.11 28.43
CA ALA A 234 -11.55 -25.76 27.96
C ALA A 234 -12.39 -25.71 26.68
N PHE A 235 -12.39 -26.79 25.89
CA PHE A 235 -13.08 -26.88 24.60
C PHE A 235 -14.23 -27.89 24.62
N ALA A 236 -14.24 -28.79 25.60
CA ALA A 236 -15.26 -29.82 25.76
C ALA A 236 -16.70 -29.28 25.63
N ALA A 237 -16.96 -28.09 26.18
CA ALA A 237 -18.28 -27.46 26.19
C ALA A 237 -18.83 -27.06 24.80
N GLN A 238 -18.00 -26.98 23.75
CA GLN A 238 -18.49 -26.68 22.41
C GLN A 238 -19.10 -27.92 21.72
N TYR A 239 -18.66 -29.13 22.10
CA TYR A 239 -19.05 -30.36 21.41
C TYR A 239 -20.47 -30.79 21.80
N ARG A 240 -21.19 -31.35 20.82
CA ARG A 240 -22.61 -31.75 20.97
C ARG A 240 -22.83 -32.75 22.10
N HIS A 241 -21.92 -33.72 22.25
CA HIS A 241 -22.00 -34.74 23.29
C HIS A 241 -21.87 -34.18 24.72
N ASN A 242 -21.40 -32.93 24.87
CA ASN A 242 -21.33 -32.19 26.13
C ASN A 242 -22.39 -31.07 26.24
N GLY A 243 -23.37 -31.04 25.33
CA GLY A 243 -24.44 -30.04 25.30
C GLY A 243 -24.09 -28.73 24.58
N GLY A 244 -22.96 -28.67 23.88
CA GLY A 244 -22.60 -27.56 23.00
C GLY A 244 -23.27 -27.63 21.62
N LEU A 245 -22.90 -26.71 20.73
CA LEU A 245 -23.47 -26.61 19.38
C LEU A 245 -22.99 -27.72 18.42
N GLY A 246 -21.87 -28.38 18.74
CA GLY A 246 -21.23 -29.36 17.87
C GLY A 246 -19.96 -28.84 17.21
N SER A 247 -19.28 -29.74 16.51
CA SER A 247 -18.13 -29.40 15.66
C SER A 247 -18.52 -28.48 14.50
N ILE A 248 -17.54 -27.87 13.84
CA ILE A 248 -17.78 -27.00 12.69
C ILE A 248 -18.54 -27.75 11.58
N SER A 249 -18.16 -29.00 11.27
CA SER A 249 -18.84 -29.83 10.26
C SER A 249 -20.31 -30.11 10.62
N GLU A 250 -20.62 -30.34 11.90
CA GLU A 250 -22.01 -30.48 12.36
C GLU A 250 -22.78 -29.16 12.23
N GLN A 251 -22.16 -28.04 12.59
CA GLN A 251 -22.79 -26.73 12.53
C GLN A 251 -23.06 -26.25 11.10
N ILE A 252 -22.21 -26.60 10.12
CA ILE A 252 -22.47 -26.35 8.69
C ILE A 252 -23.81 -26.98 8.25
N ILE A 253 -24.06 -28.22 8.69
CA ILE A 253 -25.31 -28.94 8.38
C ILE A 253 -26.50 -28.32 9.14
N ASP A 254 -26.31 -27.89 10.39
CA ASP A 254 -27.34 -27.23 11.20
C ASP A 254 -27.72 -25.84 10.65
N ALA A 255 -26.75 -25.07 10.15
CA ALA A 255 -26.96 -23.76 9.50
C ALA A 255 -27.69 -23.90 8.17
N ARG A 256 -27.43 -24.99 7.43
CA ARG A 256 -28.10 -25.38 6.18
C ARG A 256 -28.14 -24.27 5.11
N PRO A 257 -26.99 -23.75 4.63
CA PRO A 257 -26.98 -22.90 3.43
C PRO A 257 -27.62 -23.61 2.24
N ASP A 258 -28.17 -22.86 1.28
CA ASP A 258 -28.72 -23.46 0.06
C ASP A 258 -27.60 -24.06 -0.80
N VAL A 259 -26.43 -23.41 -0.83
CA VAL A 259 -25.25 -23.87 -1.57
C VAL A 259 -24.00 -23.79 -0.69
N THR A 260 -23.32 -24.92 -0.52
CA THR A 260 -22.02 -25.01 0.16
C THR A 260 -21.05 -25.79 -0.71
N LEU A 261 -19.93 -25.19 -1.15
CA LEU A 261 -18.98 -25.81 -2.09
C LEU A 261 -17.54 -25.62 -1.62
N GLY A 262 -16.77 -26.70 -1.51
CA GLY A 262 -15.33 -26.64 -1.24
C GLY A 262 -14.68 -28.00 -1.04
N GLY A 263 -13.58 -28.06 -0.29
CA GLY A 263 -12.93 -29.30 0.13
C GLY A 263 -13.39 -29.79 1.50
N GLY A 264 -12.55 -30.58 2.18
CA GLY A 264 -12.74 -30.97 3.58
C GLY A 264 -13.60 -32.22 3.81
N LEU A 265 -13.61 -33.15 2.86
CA LEU A 265 -14.36 -34.41 3.00
C LEU A 265 -13.89 -35.26 4.20
N GLU A 266 -12.64 -35.15 4.63
CA GLU A 266 -12.09 -35.94 5.75
C GLU A 266 -12.90 -35.72 7.05
N ALA A 267 -13.18 -34.47 7.42
CA ALA A 267 -13.95 -34.17 8.63
C ALA A 267 -15.43 -34.59 8.50
N PHE A 268 -15.98 -34.64 7.28
CA PHE A 268 -17.34 -35.14 7.03
C PHE A 268 -17.44 -36.68 7.12
N ASN A 269 -16.33 -37.41 6.98
CA ASN A 269 -16.29 -38.86 7.13
C ASN A 269 -16.23 -39.31 8.61
N GLN A 270 -16.02 -38.39 9.55
CA GLN A 270 -16.01 -38.71 10.98
C GLN A 270 -17.39 -39.15 11.47
N GLU A 271 -17.40 -40.07 12.43
CA GLU A 271 -18.63 -40.58 13.04
C GLU A 271 -19.19 -39.59 14.06
N VAL A 272 -20.50 -39.36 13.99
CA VAL A 272 -21.24 -38.56 14.97
C VAL A 272 -21.36 -39.36 16.26
N ILE A 273 -20.92 -38.77 17.37
CA ILE A 273 -20.86 -39.45 18.68
C ILE A 273 -22.20 -39.42 19.42
N HIS A 274 -23.04 -38.40 19.19
CA HIS A 274 -24.26 -38.16 19.95
C HIS A 274 -25.48 -38.03 19.04
N GLU A 275 -26.53 -38.80 19.31
CA GLU A 275 -27.81 -38.73 18.61
C GLU A 275 -28.67 -37.58 19.16
N GLY A 276 -29.51 -36.96 18.32
CA GLY A 276 -30.42 -35.90 18.76
C GLY A 276 -30.84 -34.91 17.69
N GLU A 277 -31.45 -33.81 18.12
CA GLU A 277 -31.75 -32.66 17.26
C GLU A 277 -30.56 -31.69 17.22
N GLY A 278 -30.18 -31.24 16.03
CA GLY A 278 -29.24 -30.15 15.83
C GLY A 278 -29.96 -28.84 15.56
N LYS A 279 -29.41 -27.74 16.08
CA LYS A 279 -30.01 -26.40 16.03
C LYS A 279 -28.90 -25.37 15.95
N SER A 280 -28.95 -24.51 14.93
CA SER A 280 -28.21 -23.24 14.98
C SER A 280 -28.81 -22.37 16.10
N PRO A 281 -27.98 -21.62 16.85
CA PRO A 281 -28.46 -20.77 17.94
C PRO A 281 -29.37 -19.64 17.47
N PHE A 282 -29.29 -19.26 16.19
CA PHE A 282 -30.03 -18.13 15.63
C PHE A 282 -31.10 -18.55 14.62
N LEU A 283 -31.01 -19.73 14.00
CA LEU A 283 -31.95 -20.17 12.96
C LEU A 283 -33.04 -21.12 13.50
N PRO A 284 -34.26 -21.10 12.91
CA PRO A 284 -35.34 -22.01 13.30
C PRO A 284 -35.17 -23.43 12.75
N THR A 285 -34.17 -23.66 11.88
CA THR A 285 -33.89 -24.95 11.25
C THR A 285 -33.54 -26.00 12.31
N THR A 286 -34.12 -27.19 12.18
CA THR A 286 -33.76 -28.35 13.00
C THR A 286 -33.27 -29.47 12.11
N THR A 287 -32.13 -30.05 12.45
CA THR A 287 -31.56 -31.24 11.82
C THR A 287 -31.71 -32.43 12.76
N THR A 288 -31.66 -33.63 12.20
CA THR A 288 -31.66 -34.89 12.97
C THR A 288 -30.31 -35.57 12.84
N TRP A 289 -29.73 -35.95 13.97
CA TRP A 289 -28.43 -36.60 14.08
C TRP A 289 -28.57 -38.03 14.62
N THR A 290 -27.98 -38.98 13.92
CA THR A 290 -27.89 -40.40 14.31
C THR A 290 -26.45 -40.74 14.67
N ALA A 291 -26.23 -41.19 15.91
CA ALA A 291 -24.91 -41.62 16.36
C ALA A 291 -24.39 -42.83 15.58
N GLY A 292 -23.09 -42.88 15.32
CA GLY A 292 -22.41 -43.93 14.55
C GLY A 292 -22.61 -43.85 13.03
N LYS A 293 -23.33 -42.84 12.52
CA LYS A 293 -23.28 -42.44 11.11
C LYS A 293 -22.24 -41.34 10.93
N THR A 294 -21.67 -41.25 9.74
CA THR A 294 -20.76 -40.14 9.41
C THR A 294 -21.53 -38.81 9.38
N VAL A 295 -20.82 -37.68 9.51
CA VAL A 295 -21.45 -36.36 9.32
C VAL A 295 -22.08 -36.27 7.93
N LEU A 296 -21.43 -36.84 6.91
CA LEU A 296 -21.93 -36.87 5.55
C LEU A 296 -23.24 -37.68 5.38
N ASP A 297 -23.31 -38.87 5.98
CA ASP A 297 -24.52 -39.68 5.94
C ASP A 297 -25.68 -38.96 6.64
N ASN A 298 -25.39 -38.26 7.75
CA ASN A 298 -26.38 -37.41 8.41
C ASN A 298 -26.78 -36.23 7.53
N ALA A 299 -25.87 -35.59 6.80
CA ALA A 299 -26.22 -34.53 5.85
C ALA A 299 -27.20 -35.05 4.78
N ALA A 300 -26.91 -36.21 4.19
CA ALA A 300 -27.80 -36.84 3.22
C ALA A 300 -29.18 -37.19 3.82
N ASP A 301 -29.23 -37.72 5.05
CA ASP A 301 -30.48 -37.97 5.77
C ASP A 301 -31.27 -36.69 6.05
N ASN A 302 -30.57 -35.56 6.22
CA ASN A 302 -31.17 -34.23 6.34
C ASN A 302 -31.52 -33.60 4.98
N GLY A 303 -31.43 -34.34 3.88
CA GLY A 303 -31.90 -33.90 2.56
C GLY A 303 -30.88 -33.11 1.73
N PHE A 304 -29.60 -33.09 2.13
CA PHE A 304 -28.57 -32.49 1.30
C PHE A 304 -28.31 -33.32 0.04
N THR A 305 -28.25 -32.65 -1.11
CA THR A 305 -27.67 -33.20 -2.32
C THR A 305 -26.15 -33.07 -2.22
N VAL A 306 -25.45 -34.20 -2.21
CA VAL A 306 -23.99 -34.25 -2.10
C VAL A 306 -23.36 -34.46 -3.48
N VAL A 307 -22.39 -33.62 -3.84
CA VAL A 307 -21.59 -33.75 -5.06
C VAL A 307 -20.10 -33.77 -4.72
N ARG A 308 -19.30 -34.47 -5.52
CA ARG A 308 -17.85 -34.65 -5.29
C ARG A 308 -16.98 -34.41 -6.53
N THR A 309 -17.60 -34.15 -7.68
CA THR A 309 -16.89 -33.90 -8.94
C THR A 309 -17.49 -32.72 -9.69
N ALA A 310 -16.71 -32.12 -10.59
CA ALA A 310 -17.20 -31.04 -11.46
C ALA A 310 -18.43 -31.47 -12.30
N ALA A 311 -18.44 -32.72 -12.79
CA ALA A 311 -19.55 -33.25 -13.59
C ALA A 311 -20.84 -33.44 -12.76
N GLU A 312 -20.71 -33.85 -11.50
CA GLU A 312 -21.86 -33.94 -10.59
C GLU A 312 -22.39 -32.54 -10.24
N LEU A 313 -21.51 -31.57 -9.99
CA LEU A 313 -21.87 -30.18 -9.73
C LEU A 313 -22.65 -29.56 -10.92
N ASP A 314 -22.15 -29.75 -12.14
CA ASP A 314 -22.79 -29.26 -13.37
C ASP A 314 -24.22 -29.83 -13.55
N SER A 315 -24.45 -31.06 -13.10
CA SER A 315 -25.75 -31.74 -13.22
C SER A 315 -26.83 -31.21 -12.27
N VAL A 316 -26.47 -30.42 -11.25
CA VAL A 316 -27.43 -29.86 -10.29
C VAL A 316 -28.22 -28.73 -10.93
N THR A 317 -29.55 -28.79 -10.90
CA THR A 317 -30.41 -27.77 -11.54
C THR A 317 -31.19 -26.91 -10.54
N ALA A 318 -31.17 -27.25 -9.26
CA ALA A 318 -31.82 -26.51 -8.19
C ALA A 318 -31.12 -26.83 -6.86
N ALA A 319 -30.99 -25.81 -6.02
CA ALA A 319 -30.59 -25.94 -4.63
C ALA A 319 -31.39 -24.94 -3.79
N ASP A 320 -32.00 -25.39 -2.71
CA ASP A 320 -32.85 -24.60 -1.82
C ASP A 320 -32.95 -25.29 -0.45
N GLN A 321 -33.81 -24.80 0.45
CA GLN A 321 -33.96 -25.40 1.77
C GLN A 321 -34.57 -26.81 1.77
N ASP A 322 -35.30 -27.20 0.72
CA ASP A 322 -35.84 -28.56 0.59
C ASP A 322 -34.76 -29.54 0.09
N SER A 323 -33.84 -29.07 -0.76
CA SER A 323 -32.71 -29.85 -1.29
C SER A 323 -31.42 -29.02 -1.36
N PRO A 324 -30.77 -28.72 -0.21
CA PRO A 324 -29.55 -27.91 -0.19
C PRO A 324 -28.38 -28.67 -0.80
N LEU A 325 -27.45 -27.95 -1.41
CA LEU A 325 -26.28 -28.52 -2.09
C LEU A 325 -25.04 -28.50 -1.18
N LEU A 326 -24.36 -29.64 -1.07
CA LEU A 326 -23.07 -29.80 -0.41
C LEU A 326 -22.04 -30.41 -1.38
N GLY A 327 -21.12 -29.59 -1.88
CA GLY A 327 -20.00 -30.00 -2.71
C GLY A 327 -18.72 -30.18 -1.90
N LEU A 328 -18.14 -31.40 -1.94
CA LEU A 328 -16.90 -31.75 -1.25
C LEU A 328 -15.92 -32.38 -2.25
N PHE A 329 -14.99 -31.57 -2.78
CA PHE A 329 -14.18 -31.90 -3.96
C PHE A 329 -12.75 -32.40 -3.65
N ASP A 330 -12.33 -32.35 -2.39
CA ASP A 330 -11.06 -32.89 -1.89
C ASP A 330 -11.22 -33.40 -0.44
N ASP A 331 -10.35 -34.30 -0.01
CA ASP A 331 -10.28 -34.75 1.40
C ASP A 331 -9.88 -33.59 2.31
N GLY A 332 -8.96 -32.74 1.85
CA GLY A 332 -8.52 -31.51 2.51
C GLY A 332 -8.83 -30.27 1.67
N ASN A 333 -7.84 -29.39 1.51
CA ASN A 333 -7.95 -28.21 0.65
C ASN A 333 -7.92 -28.62 -0.83
N MET A 334 -8.63 -27.88 -1.68
CA MET A 334 -8.58 -28.11 -3.13
C MET A 334 -7.19 -27.79 -3.69
N LYS A 335 -6.85 -28.39 -4.83
CA LYS A 335 -5.52 -28.26 -5.43
C LYS A 335 -5.28 -26.86 -5.99
N THR A 336 -4.06 -26.36 -5.79
CA THR A 336 -3.66 -25.07 -6.36
C THR A 336 -3.50 -25.17 -7.87
N ARG A 337 -3.63 -24.05 -8.58
CA ARG A 337 -3.55 -24.03 -10.05
C ARG A 337 -2.13 -24.25 -10.57
N TYR A 338 -1.14 -23.66 -9.92
CA TYR A 338 0.27 -23.79 -10.27
C TYR A 338 0.99 -24.74 -9.33
N ALA A 339 1.96 -25.46 -9.88
CA ALA A 339 2.90 -26.27 -9.13
C ALA A 339 3.71 -25.37 -8.16
N PRO A 340 4.02 -25.88 -6.96
CA PRO A 340 4.70 -25.08 -5.96
C PRO A 340 6.14 -24.74 -6.38
N SER A 341 6.46 -23.46 -6.27
CA SER A 341 7.83 -22.93 -6.24
C SER A 341 8.44 -23.10 -4.84
N LYS A 342 9.75 -22.83 -4.75
CA LYS A 342 10.47 -22.89 -3.48
C LYS A 342 11.38 -21.68 -3.32
N ALA A 343 11.14 -20.88 -2.30
CA ALA A 343 12.06 -19.82 -1.89
C ALA A 343 13.34 -20.40 -1.25
N THR A 344 14.49 -19.80 -1.56
CA THR A 344 15.80 -20.17 -1.00
C THR A 344 16.62 -18.94 -0.61
N ALA A 345 17.70 -19.12 0.15
CA ALA A 345 18.58 -18.02 0.56
C ALA A 345 19.26 -17.31 -0.62
N ASP A 346 19.50 -18.02 -1.72
CA ASP A 346 20.18 -17.54 -2.93
C ASP A 346 19.23 -17.37 -4.14
N GLY A 347 17.92 -17.52 -3.93
CA GLY A 347 16.93 -17.58 -5.00
C GLY A 347 16.84 -16.30 -5.83
N GLY A 348 17.03 -15.14 -5.20
CA GLY A 348 17.06 -13.83 -5.86
C GLY A 348 18.19 -13.68 -6.86
N SER A 349 19.36 -14.27 -6.59
CA SER A 349 20.49 -14.33 -7.54
C SER A 349 20.40 -15.49 -8.55
N GLY A 350 19.43 -16.38 -8.37
CA GLY A 350 19.20 -17.56 -9.19
C GLY A 350 18.70 -17.25 -10.61
N ARG A 351 18.56 -18.31 -11.41
CA ARG A 351 17.88 -18.20 -12.71
C ARG A 351 16.39 -17.96 -12.47
N PRO A 352 15.74 -17.02 -13.19
CA PRO A 352 14.30 -16.82 -13.08
C PRO A 352 13.54 -18.11 -13.42
N LEU A 353 12.58 -18.47 -12.58
CA LEU A 353 11.64 -19.56 -12.78
C LEU A 353 10.44 -19.11 -13.60
N GLU A 354 9.83 -20.04 -14.31
CA GLU A 354 8.51 -19.87 -14.93
C GLU A 354 7.57 -20.83 -14.20
N CYS A 355 6.41 -20.35 -13.75
CA CYS A 355 5.43 -21.16 -13.05
C CYS A 355 4.78 -22.15 -14.01
N GLU A 356 4.66 -23.40 -13.57
CA GLU A 356 4.05 -24.48 -14.34
C GLU A 356 2.64 -24.77 -13.81
N LYS A 357 1.65 -24.88 -14.71
CA LYS A 357 0.33 -25.39 -14.35
C LYS A 357 0.44 -26.84 -13.87
N GLN A 358 -0.29 -27.19 -12.81
CA GLN A 358 -0.39 -28.58 -12.36
C GLN A 358 -1.76 -29.18 -12.67
N ASP A 359 -1.85 -30.51 -12.60
CA ASP A 359 -3.10 -31.24 -12.76
C ASP A 359 -3.95 -31.12 -11.50
N THR A 360 -5.16 -30.56 -11.64
CA THR A 360 -6.14 -30.42 -10.56
C THR A 360 -7.02 -31.67 -10.41
N GLU A 361 -6.74 -32.75 -11.14
CA GLU A 361 -7.44 -34.04 -11.10
C GLU A 361 -8.95 -33.94 -11.38
N GLY A 362 -9.36 -32.94 -12.15
CA GLY A 362 -10.76 -32.73 -12.55
C GLY A 362 -11.64 -32.12 -11.46
N GLN A 363 -11.03 -31.52 -10.42
CA GLN A 363 -11.74 -30.64 -9.48
C GLN A 363 -12.33 -29.42 -10.22
N PRO A 364 -13.52 -28.92 -9.83
CA PRO A 364 -14.05 -27.69 -10.41
C PRO A 364 -13.15 -26.50 -10.08
N GLU A 365 -13.03 -25.53 -10.99
CA GLU A 365 -12.35 -24.27 -10.69
C GLU A 365 -13.25 -23.38 -9.82
N LEU A 366 -12.65 -22.42 -9.11
CA LEU A 366 -13.41 -21.49 -8.25
C LEU A 366 -14.47 -20.73 -9.05
N VAL A 367 -14.13 -20.25 -10.25
CA VAL A 367 -15.06 -19.56 -11.14
C VAL A 367 -16.25 -20.44 -11.54
N ASP A 368 -16.06 -21.75 -11.72
CA ASP A 368 -17.13 -22.68 -12.04
C ASP A 368 -18.05 -22.87 -10.83
N MET A 369 -17.47 -23.04 -9.63
CA MET A 369 -18.24 -23.14 -8.38
C MET A 369 -19.05 -21.86 -8.11
N THR A 370 -18.44 -20.70 -8.30
CA THR A 370 -19.10 -19.40 -8.11
C THR A 370 -20.21 -19.17 -9.11
N THR A 371 -19.96 -19.42 -10.40
CA THR A 371 -20.99 -19.27 -11.44
C THR A 371 -22.16 -20.21 -11.19
N LYS A 372 -21.88 -21.45 -10.77
CA LYS A 372 -22.93 -22.41 -10.44
C LYS A 372 -23.70 -22.00 -9.18
N ALA A 373 -23.02 -21.49 -8.16
CA ALA A 373 -23.67 -20.97 -6.97
C ALA A 373 -24.61 -19.80 -7.33
N ILE A 374 -24.16 -18.84 -8.13
CA ILE A 374 -24.99 -17.72 -8.60
C ILE A 374 -26.20 -18.24 -9.38
N GLU A 375 -26.03 -19.19 -10.30
CA GLU A 375 -27.13 -19.80 -11.06
C GLU A 375 -28.20 -20.43 -10.16
N LEU A 376 -27.77 -21.13 -9.10
CA LEU A 376 -28.68 -21.82 -8.18
C LEU A 376 -29.32 -20.89 -7.15
N LEU A 377 -28.64 -19.79 -6.78
CA LEU A 377 -29.09 -18.84 -5.78
C LEU A 377 -29.93 -17.71 -6.36
N ASP A 378 -29.71 -17.29 -7.61
CA ASP A 378 -30.51 -16.26 -8.24
C ASP A 378 -31.90 -16.79 -8.61
N ASP A 379 -32.90 -16.33 -7.87
CA ASP A 379 -34.31 -16.54 -8.18
C ASP A 379 -34.92 -15.22 -8.69
N PRO A 380 -34.95 -14.99 -10.02
CA PRO A 380 -35.40 -13.72 -10.59
C PRO A 380 -36.88 -13.41 -10.31
N ASP A 381 -37.66 -14.40 -9.88
CA ASP A 381 -39.06 -14.23 -9.48
C ASP A 381 -39.21 -13.82 -8.00
N SER A 382 -38.13 -13.83 -7.23
CA SER A 382 -38.07 -13.44 -5.81
C SER A 382 -37.47 -12.06 -5.59
N ASP A 383 -38.10 -11.26 -4.73
CA ASP A 383 -37.63 -9.95 -4.28
C ASP A 383 -36.57 -10.04 -3.16
N LYS A 384 -36.30 -11.24 -2.63
CA LYS A 384 -35.39 -11.46 -1.49
C LYS A 384 -33.92 -11.49 -1.89
N GLY A 385 -33.59 -11.99 -3.08
CA GLY A 385 -32.22 -12.15 -3.54
C GLY A 385 -31.39 -13.12 -2.68
N PHE A 386 -30.06 -12.96 -2.73
CA PHE A 386 -29.13 -13.86 -2.05
C PHE A 386 -27.90 -13.17 -1.42
N LEU A 387 -27.28 -13.87 -0.46
CA LEU A 387 -25.94 -13.58 0.05
C LEU A 387 -25.01 -14.75 -0.33
N LEU A 388 -23.91 -14.45 -1.00
CA LEU A 388 -22.89 -15.43 -1.39
C LEU A 388 -21.52 -14.97 -0.91
N GLN A 389 -20.82 -15.81 -0.14
CA GLN A 389 -19.38 -15.65 0.09
C GLN A 389 -18.59 -16.62 -0.80
N VAL A 390 -17.49 -16.13 -1.34
CA VAL A 390 -16.55 -16.88 -2.19
C VAL A 390 -15.13 -16.64 -1.70
N GLU A 391 -14.33 -17.69 -1.59
CA GLU A 391 -12.94 -17.59 -1.11
C GLU A 391 -11.93 -18.30 -2.04
N SER A 392 -10.85 -17.59 -2.41
CA SER A 392 -9.61 -18.22 -2.88
C SER A 392 -8.65 -18.33 -1.69
N ALA A 393 -8.72 -19.45 -1.00
CA ALA A 393 -8.11 -19.64 0.31
C ALA A 393 -6.60 -19.93 0.25
N SER A 394 -6.12 -20.41 -0.88
CA SER A 394 -4.74 -20.88 -1.00
C SER A 394 -3.76 -19.76 -1.34
N ILE A 395 -4.19 -18.51 -1.51
CA ILE A 395 -3.26 -17.37 -1.62
C ILE A 395 -2.41 -17.31 -0.35
N ASP A 396 -3.05 -17.16 0.82
CA ASP A 396 -2.45 -17.27 2.16
C ASP A 396 -1.63 -18.56 2.33
N LYS A 397 -2.25 -19.72 2.08
CA LYS A 397 -1.60 -21.02 2.33
C LYS A 397 -0.32 -21.20 1.52
N ARG A 398 -0.22 -20.57 0.34
CA ARG A 398 0.99 -20.57 -0.49
C ARG A 398 1.99 -19.51 -0.02
N SER A 399 1.54 -18.36 0.46
CA SER A 399 2.41 -17.39 1.13
C SER A 399 3.03 -17.94 2.41
N HIS A 400 2.28 -18.65 3.25
CA HIS A 400 2.79 -19.45 4.37
C HIS A 400 3.90 -20.42 3.95
N ALA A 401 3.74 -21.07 2.80
CA ALA A 401 4.70 -22.03 2.27
C ALA A 401 5.92 -21.41 1.58
N ALA A 402 6.02 -20.07 1.52
CA ALA A 402 7.00 -19.34 0.71
C ALA A 402 7.00 -19.79 -0.77
N ASP A 403 5.79 -19.98 -1.31
CA ASP A 403 5.51 -20.48 -2.65
C ASP A 403 4.87 -19.39 -3.53
N ALA A 404 5.72 -18.66 -4.24
CA ALA A 404 5.31 -17.59 -5.14
C ALA A 404 4.43 -18.08 -6.30
N CYS A 405 4.79 -19.19 -6.95
CA CYS A 405 4.00 -19.71 -8.08
C CYS A 405 2.61 -20.16 -7.66
N GLY A 406 2.51 -20.91 -6.55
CA GLY A 406 1.22 -21.28 -6.00
C GLY A 406 0.37 -20.04 -5.68
N MET A 407 0.94 -19.07 -4.97
CA MET A 407 0.25 -17.83 -4.60
C MET A 407 -0.29 -17.08 -5.84
N ILE A 408 0.56 -16.88 -6.86
CA ILE A 408 0.17 -16.21 -8.11
C ILE A 408 -0.97 -16.95 -8.82
N GLY A 409 -0.91 -18.29 -8.88
CA GLY A 409 -1.97 -19.09 -9.51
C GLY A 409 -3.32 -18.97 -8.79
N GLU A 410 -3.31 -18.79 -7.47
CA GLU A 410 -4.55 -18.61 -6.69
C GLU A 410 -5.11 -17.18 -6.78
N VAL A 411 -4.25 -16.17 -6.98
CA VAL A 411 -4.69 -14.80 -7.34
C VAL A 411 -5.29 -14.78 -8.76
N GLU A 412 -4.70 -15.51 -9.72
CA GLU A 412 -5.29 -15.67 -11.07
C GLU A 412 -6.70 -16.28 -10.99
N ARG A 413 -6.85 -17.35 -10.20
CA ARG A 413 -8.14 -18.00 -9.95
C ARG A 413 -9.16 -17.06 -9.31
N LEU A 414 -8.72 -16.19 -8.40
CA LEU A 414 -9.58 -15.18 -7.78
C LEU A 414 -10.00 -14.10 -8.79
N ASP A 415 -9.08 -13.60 -9.63
CA ASP A 415 -9.39 -12.59 -10.65
C ASP A 415 -10.48 -13.04 -11.62
N GLU A 416 -10.38 -14.27 -12.14
CA GLU A 416 -11.41 -14.87 -13.01
C GLU A 416 -12.77 -14.95 -12.32
N THR A 417 -12.77 -15.27 -11.02
CA THR A 417 -13.97 -15.37 -10.19
C THR A 417 -14.61 -14.00 -9.93
N VAL A 418 -13.78 -13.00 -9.63
CA VAL A 418 -14.19 -11.61 -9.47
C VAL A 418 -14.80 -11.08 -10.77
N LYS A 419 -14.15 -11.34 -11.91
CA LYS A 419 -14.67 -10.99 -13.22
C LYS A 419 -16.07 -11.59 -13.45
N ALA A 420 -16.25 -12.88 -13.19
CA ALA A 420 -17.54 -13.53 -13.38
C ALA A 420 -18.64 -12.92 -12.48
N ALA A 421 -18.30 -12.55 -11.24
CA ALA A 421 -19.22 -11.87 -10.33
C ALA A 421 -19.58 -10.45 -10.81
N LEU A 422 -18.61 -9.69 -11.33
CA LEU A 422 -18.85 -8.37 -11.93
C LEU A 422 -19.73 -8.48 -13.18
N ASP A 423 -19.44 -9.43 -14.08
CA ASP A 423 -20.24 -9.68 -15.28
C ASP A 423 -21.71 -10.00 -14.93
N PHE A 424 -21.94 -10.74 -13.83
CA PHE A 424 -23.30 -10.96 -13.30
C PHE A 424 -23.90 -9.67 -12.73
N ALA A 425 -23.17 -8.95 -11.88
CA ALA A 425 -23.66 -7.76 -11.20
C ALA A 425 -24.02 -6.63 -12.16
N GLU A 426 -23.23 -6.43 -13.22
CA GLU A 426 -23.53 -5.46 -14.29
C GLU A 426 -24.82 -5.81 -15.03
N LYS A 427 -25.07 -7.11 -15.25
CA LYS A 427 -26.28 -7.60 -15.93
C LYS A 427 -27.52 -7.51 -15.04
N ASP A 428 -27.40 -7.82 -13.75
CA ASP A 428 -28.50 -7.78 -12.78
C ASP A 428 -28.82 -6.33 -12.36
N GLY A 429 -27.81 -5.47 -12.23
CA GLY A 429 -27.92 -4.07 -11.86
C GLY A 429 -28.34 -3.80 -10.42
N ASN A 430 -28.58 -4.84 -9.61
CA ASN A 430 -29.00 -4.75 -8.21
C ASN A 430 -28.13 -5.62 -7.29
N THR A 431 -26.93 -5.95 -7.72
CA THR A 431 -25.99 -6.80 -6.97
C THR A 431 -24.80 -5.97 -6.52
N LEU A 432 -24.49 -6.03 -5.23
CA LEU A 432 -23.26 -5.48 -4.67
C LEU A 432 -22.19 -6.58 -4.68
N VAL A 433 -21.08 -6.34 -5.37
CA VAL A 433 -19.88 -7.18 -5.33
C VAL A 433 -18.85 -6.48 -4.45
N VAL A 434 -18.29 -7.19 -3.48
CA VAL A 434 -17.16 -6.70 -2.67
C VAL A 434 -16.02 -7.68 -2.78
N VAL A 435 -14.81 -7.19 -3.02
CA VAL A 435 -13.58 -7.99 -2.95
C VAL A 435 -12.60 -7.41 -1.93
N THR A 436 -12.01 -8.27 -1.11
CA THR A 436 -11.00 -7.89 -0.11
C THR A 436 -10.17 -9.12 0.31
N ALA A 437 -9.27 -8.94 1.26
CA ALA A 437 -8.52 -10.00 1.95
C ALA A 437 -8.77 -9.94 3.45
N ASP A 438 -8.68 -11.05 4.16
CA ASP A 438 -8.86 -11.08 5.62
C ASP A 438 -7.74 -10.35 6.38
N HIS A 439 -6.49 -10.52 5.94
CA HIS A 439 -5.28 -9.83 6.44
C HIS A 439 -4.17 -9.74 5.38
N ALA A 440 -3.09 -9.00 5.67
CA ALA A 440 -1.89 -8.97 4.83
C ALA A 440 -0.97 -10.17 5.14
N HIS A 441 0.02 -10.45 4.27
CA HIS A 441 0.95 -11.56 4.44
C HIS A 441 2.42 -11.13 4.19
N SER A 442 3.34 -12.07 4.41
CA SER A 442 4.81 -11.93 4.40
C SER A 442 5.48 -11.57 3.07
N THR A 443 4.78 -11.61 1.94
CA THR A 443 5.37 -11.47 0.60
C THR A 443 5.93 -10.07 0.42
N GLU A 444 7.13 -9.93 -0.16
CA GLU A 444 7.68 -8.63 -0.56
C GLU A 444 8.31 -8.71 -1.95
N ILE A 445 7.94 -7.80 -2.86
CA ILE A 445 8.62 -7.66 -4.15
C ILE A 445 9.87 -6.81 -3.91
N ILE A 446 11.06 -7.41 -4.04
CA ILE A 446 12.34 -6.71 -3.86
C ILE A 446 13.05 -6.51 -5.21
N TYR A 447 14.12 -5.71 -5.22
CA TYR A 447 14.92 -5.50 -6.41
C TYR A 447 15.36 -6.82 -7.06
N ASP A 448 15.18 -6.93 -8.38
CA ASP A 448 15.54 -8.13 -9.13
C ASP A 448 17.04 -8.47 -8.98
N GLY A 449 17.35 -9.76 -8.94
CA GLY A 449 18.74 -10.23 -8.85
C GLY A 449 19.39 -10.09 -7.47
N GLN A 450 18.71 -9.48 -6.48
CA GLN A 450 19.27 -9.28 -5.15
C GLN A 450 18.95 -10.46 -4.21
N ASN A 451 19.98 -10.94 -3.50
CA ASN A 451 19.77 -11.79 -2.33
C ASN A 451 19.42 -10.92 -1.13
N SER A 452 18.67 -11.49 -0.20
CA SER A 452 18.25 -10.85 1.05
C SER A 452 18.49 -11.82 2.22
N VAL A 453 18.44 -11.31 3.45
CA VAL A 453 18.30 -12.15 4.65
C VAL A 453 17.03 -13.01 4.63
N ALA A 454 16.01 -12.61 3.87
CA ALA A 454 14.78 -13.36 3.63
C ALA A 454 14.97 -14.49 2.60
N ALA A 455 14.09 -15.50 2.64
CA ALA A 455 14.01 -16.49 1.56
C ALA A 455 13.44 -15.83 0.31
N THR A 456 14.03 -16.11 -0.86
CA THR A 456 13.67 -15.45 -2.10
C THR A 456 13.36 -16.44 -3.22
N THR A 457 12.45 -16.05 -4.12
CA THR A 457 12.16 -16.72 -5.39
C THR A 457 12.24 -15.68 -6.51
N ARG A 458 13.01 -15.97 -7.56
CA ARG A 458 13.08 -15.12 -8.75
C ARG A 458 12.23 -15.70 -9.87
N LEU A 459 11.34 -14.90 -10.45
CA LEU A 459 10.38 -15.30 -11.47
C LEU A 459 10.59 -14.52 -12.77
N ARG A 460 10.39 -15.17 -13.92
CA ARG A 460 10.28 -14.51 -15.22
C ARG A 460 8.82 -14.16 -15.47
N THR A 461 8.55 -12.90 -15.77
CA THR A 461 7.19 -12.43 -16.04
C THR A 461 6.83 -12.62 -17.52
N GLY A 462 5.53 -12.51 -17.85
CA GLY A 462 5.04 -12.67 -19.22
C GLY A 462 5.64 -11.69 -20.24
N GLU A 463 6.08 -10.52 -19.78
CA GLU A 463 6.73 -9.47 -20.60
C GLU A 463 8.26 -9.66 -20.72
N GLY A 464 8.82 -10.72 -20.17
CA GLY A 464 10.24 -11.08 -20.31
C GLY A 464 11.18 -10.47 -19.27
N SER A 465 10.70 -9.52 -18.45
CA SER A 465 11.37 -9.02 -17.25
C SER A 465 11.44 -10.08 -16.14
N SER A 466 12.12 -9.76 -15.04
CA SER A 466 12.19 -10.63 -13.87
C SER A 466 11.81 -9.87 -12.60
N GLN A 467 11.10 -10.55 -11.71
CA GLN A 467 10.78 -10.06 -10.38
C GLN A 467 11.34 -11.01 -9.32
N THR A 468 11.79 -10.47 -8.19
CA THR A 468 12.20 -11.24 -7.03
C THR A 468 11.17 -11.06 -5.92
N ILE A 469 10.68 -12.18 -5.40
CA ILE A 469 9.73 -12.23 -4.28
C ILE A 469 10.48 -12.74 -3.04
N ALA A 470 10.38 -12.02 -1.93
CA ALA A 470 10.99 -12.34 -0.65
C ALA A 470 9.94 -12.71 0.41
N TYR A 471 10.37 -13.50 1.40
CA TYR A 471 9.57 -13.96 2.53
C TYR A 471 10.37 -13.77 3.85
N GLY A 472 10.13 -12.65 4.53
CA GLY A 472 10.97 -12.18 5.65
C GLY A 472 10.48 -12.56 7.06
N SER A 473 9.29 -13.14 7.18
CA SER A 473 8.62 -13.35 8.48
C SER A 473 9.11 -14.57 9.28
N LEU A 474 10.01 -15.38 8.73
CA LEU A 474 10.67 -16.49 9.40
C LEU A 474 12.17 -16.53 9.13
N PRO A 475 12.99 -17.04 10.07
CA PRO A 475 14.40 -17.29 9.81
C PRO A 475 14.64 -18.28 8.66
N LEU A 476 15.61 -17.98 7.80
CA LEU A 476 16.02 -18.86 6.69
C LEU A 476 16.32 -20.30 7.14
N GLN A 477 17.02 -20.45 8.27
CA GLN A 477 17.40 -21.75 8.80
C GLN A 477 16.17 -22.60 9.16
N GLU A 478 15.13 -21.97 9.70
CA GLU A 478 13.89 -22.66 10.04
C GLU A 478 13.18 -23.17 8.78
N LEU A 479 13.10 -22.35 7.73
CA LEU A 479 12.53 -22.75 6.44
C LEU A 479 13.33 -23.90 5.78
N ALA A 480 14.64 -23.95 5.99
CA ALA A 480 15.50 -25.01 5.47
C ALA A 480 15.38 -26.34 6.23
N ASP A 481 15.28 -26.28 7.56
CA ASP A 481 15.35 -27.46 8.44
C ASP A 481 13.98 -28.09 8.71
N ASN A 482 12.91 -27.29 8.67
CA ASN A 482 11.58 -27.73 9.05
C ASN A 482 10.63 -27.71 7.83
N PRO A 483 10.21 -28.87 7.29
CA PRO A 483 9.25 -28.92 6.19
C PRO A 483 7.84 -28.42 6.58
N LYS A 484 7.61 -28.15 7.88
CA LYS A 484 6.38 -27.51 8.41
C LYS A 484 6.61 -26.06 8.81
N ALA A 485 7.74 -25.45 8.47
CA ALA A 485 7.95 -24.02 8.66
C ALA A 485 6.87 -23.25 7.88
N SER A 486 6.38 -22.17 8.48
CA SER A 486 5.29 -21.36 7.94
C SER A 486 5.63 -19.90 8.09
N GLN A 487 5.74 -19.18 6.98
CA GLN A 487 5.73 -17.71 7.02
C GLN A 487 4.49 -17.21 7.77
N GLN A 488 4.48 -15.99 8.27
CA GLN A 488 3.43 -15.47 9.14
C GLN A 488 2.69 -14.30 8.46
N HIS A 489 1.48 -14.02 8.97
CA HIS A 489 0.69 -12.89 8.54
C HIS A 489 1.35 -11.55 8.91
N ASN A 490 0.83 -10.47 8.33
CA ASN A 490 1.25 -9.10 8.55
C ASN A 490 0.07 -8.22 8.98
N GLY A 491 0.31 -7.29 9.90
CA GLY A 491 -0.70 -6.35 10.42
C GLY A 491 -1.06 -5.17 9.49
N SER A 492 -0.33 -4.97 8.39
CA SER A 492 -0.57 -3.87 7.43
C SER A 492 -2.01 -3.83 6.93
N GLN A 493 -2.63 -2.64 6.92
CA GLN A 493 -3.94 -2.42 6.28
C GLN A 493 -3.94 -2.87 4.81
N LEU A 494 -5.12 -3.17 4.27
CA LEU A 494 -5.24 -3.69 2.92
C LEU A 494 -6.48 -3.18 2.19
N ARG A 495 -6.47 -3.38 0.88
CA ARG A 495 -7.49 -2.90 -0.06
C ARG A 495 -8.82 -3.61 0.13
N VAL A 496 -9.90 -2.83 0.22
CA VAL A 496 -11.29 -3.27 0.01
C VAL A 496 -11.84 -2.56 -1.22
N ALA A 497 -12.52 -3.28 -2.10
CA ALA A 497 -13.10 -2.72 -3.33
C ALA A 497 -14.53 -3.21 -3.55
N ALA A 498 -15.39 -2.36 -4.11
CA ALA A 498 -16.80 -2.65 -4.30
C ALA A 498 -17.37 -2.13 -5.62
N HIS A 499 -18.38 -2.83 -6.14
CA HIS A 499 -19.15 -2.46 -7.32
C HIS A 499 -20.64 -2.71 -7.09
N GLY A 500 -21.50 -1.76 -7.48
CA GLY A 500 -22.96 -1.88 -7.41
C GLY A 500 -23.59 -1.08 -6.26
N PRO A 501 -24.89 -1.29 -5.96
CA PRO A 501 -25.60 -0.49 -4.96
C PRO A 501 -24.94 -0.57 -3.57
N GLY A 502 -24.46 0.55 -3.06
CA GLY A 502 -23.80 0.62 -1.74
C GLY A 502 -22.28 0.70 -1.79
N GLU A 503 -21.67 0.63 -2.98
CA GLU A 503 -20.21 0.58 -3.17
C GLU A 503 -19.45 1.75 -2.53
N GLU A 504 -20.05 2.93 -2.44
CA GLU A 504 -19.40 4.12 -1.91
C GLU A 504 -18.99 3.97 -0.44
N ASN A 505 -19.65 3.06 0.29
CA ASN A 505 -19.41 2.78 1.71
C ASN A 505 -18.11 2.02 2.01
N VAL A 506 -17.33 1.62 0.98
CA VAL A 506 -15.98 1.06 1.18
C VAL A 506 -14.87 2.08 0.96
N ILE A 507 -15.18 3.27 0.46
CA ILE A 507 -14.19 4.28 0.11
C ILE A 507 -13.67 4.97 1.38
N GLY A 508 -12.36 5.22 1.44
CA GLY A 508 -11.68 5.85 2.57
C GLY A 508 -10.97 4.83 3.44
N GLN A 509 -10.71 5.21 4.68
CA GLN A 509 -10.25 4.29 5.73
C GLN A 509 -11.48 3.77 6.51
N THR A 510 -11.56 2.45 6.70
CA THR A 510 -12.58 1.76 7.51
C THR A 510 -11.92 0.72 8.42
N ASP A 511 -12.70 0.01 9.24
CA ASP A 511 -12.31 -1.24 9.89
C ASP A 511 -13.04 -2.43 9.26
N GLN A 512 -12.48 -3.63 9.34
CA GLN A 512 -13.11 -4.86 8.83
C GLN A 512 -14.50 -5.12 9.44
N THR A 513 -14.78 -4.63 10.64
CA THR A 513 -16.14 -4.67 11.22
C THR A 513 -17.13 -3.72 10.53
N ASP A 514 -16.70 -2.65 9.86
CA ASP A 514 -17.58 -1.79 9.04
C ASP A 514 -18.09 -2.54 7.79
N LEU A 515 -17.36 -3.55 7.29
CA LEU A 515 -17.81 -4.38 6.17
C LEU A 515 -19.09 -5.16 6.51
N PHE A 516 -19.23 -5.62 7.75
CA PHE A 516 -20.48 -6.23 8.24
C PHE A 516 -21.67 -5.29 8.03
N PHE A 517 -21.54 -4.03 8.47
CA PHE A 517 -22.61 -3.04 8.37
C PHE A 517 -22.85 -2.61 6.93
N THR A 518 -21.80 -2.52 6.11
CA THR A 518 -21.92 -2.23 4.67
C THR A 518 -22.77 -3.29 3.97
N VAL A 519 -22.48 -4.57 4.19
CA VAL A 519 -23.25 -5.69 3.61
C VAL A 519 -24.67 -5.74 4.19
N ALA A 520 -24.81 -5.65 5.52
CA ALA A 520 -26.10 -5.76 6.18
C ALA A 520 -27.05 -4.61 5.81
N ASN A 521 -26.53 -3.39 5.64
CA ASN A 521 -27.30 -2.22 5.21
C ASN A 521 -27.73 -2.35 3.75
N ALA A 522 -26.83 -2.74 2.85
CA ALA A 522 -27.15 -2.93 1.44
C ALA A 522 -28.29 -3.96 1.25
N LEU A 523 -28.25 -5.06 2.00
CA LEU A 523 -29.29 -6.11 1.99
C LEU A 523 -30.52 -5.82 2.86
N ARG A 524 -30.51 -4.73 3.64
CA ARG A 524 -31.59 -4.36 4.58
C ARG A 524 -31.85 -5.43 5.66
N ILE A 525 -30.78 -6.09 6.11
CA ILE A 525 -30.80 -7.11 7.16
C ILE A 525 -30.12 -6.63 8.46
N ASN A 526 -29.77 -5.35 8.54
CA ASN A 526 -29.32 -4.71 9.77
C ASN A 526 -30.52 -4.33 10.66
N ASP A 527 -30.47 -4.71 11.94
CA ASP A 527 -31.59 -4.55 12.90
C ASP A 527 -31.73 -3.12 13.48
N VAL A 528 -30.85 -2.19 13.09
CA VAL A 528 -30.90 -0.79 13.52
C VAL A 528 -31.79 0.01 12.57
N PRO A 529 -32.73 0.85 13.06
CA PRO A 529 -33.55 1.67 12.18
C PRO A 529 -32.65 2.55 11.31
N THR A 530 -32.80 2.45 9.98
CA THR A 530 -32.22 3.42 9.05
C THR A 530 -32.63 4.82 9.52
N ILE A 531 -31.67 5.65 9.91
CA ILE A 531 -31.93 7.06 10.21
C ILE A 531 -32.46 7.68 8.91
N GLU A 532 -33.53 8.47 8.99
CA GLU A 532 -34.00 9.25 7.82
C GLU A 532 -32.83 10.09 7.30
N ALA A 533 -32.44 9.83 6.04
CA ALA A 533 -31.27 10.40 5.40
C ALA A 533 -31.14 11.91 5.67
N SER A 534 -30.07 12.29 6.38
CA SER A 534 -29.70 13.71 6.52
C SER A 534 -28.91 14.23 5.30
N VAL A 535 -28.58 13.33 4.37
CA VAL A 535 -27.98 13.66 3.08
C VAL A 535 -29.10 13.78 2.03
N PRO A 536 -29.27 14.94 1.36
CA PRO A 536 -30.26 15.09 0.31
C PRO A 536 -30.05 14.04 -0.80
N THR A 537 -31.06 13.20 -0.99
CA THR A 537 -31.16 12.16 -2.04
C THR A 537 -31.06 12.71 -3.47
N GLU A 538 -31.06 14.04 -3.66
CA GLU A 538 -30.81 14.65 -4.97
C GLU A 538 -29.31 14.66 -5.36
N LYS A 539 -28.37 14.44 -4.43
CA LYS A 539 -26.93 14.33 -4.73
C LYS A 539 -26.35 12.92 -4.67
N SER A 540 -27.00 11.94 -4.03
CA SER A 540 -26.62 10.52 -4.15
C SER A 540 -27.10 9.90 -5.47
N ALA A 541 -28.04 10.56 -6.17
CA ALA A 541 -28.55 10.14 -7.47
C ALA A 541 -27.64 10.53 -8.65
N THR A 542 -26.66 11.44 -8.47
CA THR A 542 -25.41 11.38 -9.25
C THR A 542 -24.62 10.21 -8.71
N THR A 543 -25.15 9.02 -9.00
CA THR A 543 -24.36 7.81 -9.15
C THR A 543 -23.00 8.23 -9.69
N TYR A 544 -21.93 7.88 -8.99
CA TYR A 544 -20.65 7.61 -9.63
C TYR A 544 -20.85 6.40 -10.55
N ARG A 545 -21.77 6.54 -11.52
CA ARG A 545 -21.89 5.69 -12.69
C ARG A 545 -20.68 6.06 -13.52
N ALA A 546 -19.53 5.51 -13.13
CA ALA A 546 -18.66 4.94 -14.13
C ALA A 546 -19.59 4.08 -14.99
N GLY A 547 -19.94 4.58 -16.17
CA GLY A 547 -20.37 3.67 -17.21
C GLY A 547 -19.22 2.67 -17.32
N THR A 548 -19.48 1.42 -16.96
CA THR A 548 -18.62 0.27 -17.30
C THR A 548 -18.39 0.18 -18.82
N GLY A 549 -19.14 0.98 -19.60
CA GLY A 549 -18.87 1.28 -21.00
C GLY A 549 -17.63 2.16 -21.20
N ASP A 550 -16.52 1.50 -21.52
CA ASP A 550 -15.69 1.85 -22.68
C ASP A 550 -15.13 3.29 -22.66
N ARG A 551 -14.25 3.58 -21.70
CA ARG A 551 -13.47 4.83 -21.69
C ARG A 551 -12.00 4.53 -21.92
N ASN A 552 -11.63 4.34 -23.18
CA ASN A 552 -10.30 4.51 -23.78
C ASN A 552 -9.09 4.14 -22.91
N ALA A 553 -9.12 3.05 -22.15
CA ALA A 553 -7.87 2.39 -21.80
C ALA A 553 -7.21 1.99 -23.14
N PRO A 554 -5.89 2.16 -23.32
CA PRO A 554 -5.21 1.58 -24.46
C PRO A 554 -5.66 0.12 -24.59
N ALA A 555 -5.98 -0.35 -25.81
CA ALA A 555 -6.41 -1.73 -26.03
C ALA A 555 -5.41 -2.77 -25.49
N ASP A 556 -4.17 -2.33 -25.26
CA ASP A 556 -3.13 -3.03 -24.50
C ASP A 556 -2.12 -2.00 -23.92
N PRO A 557 -2.20 -1.61 -22.63
CA PRO A 557 -1.22 -0.72 -21.99
C PRO A 557 0.22 -1.30 -22.00
N LEU A 558 0.36 -2.63 -22.10
CA LEU A 558 1.65 -3.29 -22.23
C LEU A 558 2.31 -3.02 -23.58
N ALA A 559 1.51 -2.74 -24.60
CA ALA A 559 1.98 -2.39 -25.94
C ALA A 559 2.32 -0.91 -26.11
N THR A 560 2.12 -0.06 -25.10
CA THR A 560 2.47 1.38 -25.15
C THR A 560 3.46 1.78 -24.07
N CYS A 561 3.61 0.98 -23.02
CA CYS A 561 4.53 1.22 -21.91
C CYS A 561 5.81 0.38 -21.98
N TYR A 562 6.62 0.58 -23.03
CA TYR A 562 7.93 -0.07 -23.21
C TYR A 562 9.04 0.90 -23.62
N LYS A 563 10.30 0.55 -23.32
CA LYS A 563 11.51 1.39 -23.49
C LYS A 563 11.63 2.06 -24.87
N VAL A 564 11.67 1.21 -25.90
CA VAL A 564 11.85 1.55 -27.30
C VAL A 564 11.13 0.48 -28.11
N GLY A 565 10.11 0.82 -28.89
CA GLY A 565 9.45 -0.13 -29.79
C GLY A 565 10.43 -0.71 -30.80
N ASP A 566 10.09 -1.84 -31.42
CA ASP A 566 10.92 -2.46 -32.48
C ASP A 566 11.24 -1.47 -33.63
N ASP A 567 10.47 -0.39 -33.74
CA ASP A 567 10.59 0.71 -34.70
C ASP A 567 11.41 1.93 -34.21
N GLY A 568 11.88 1.93 -32.96
CA GLY A 568 12.59 3.04 -32.35
C GLY A 568 11.73 3.98 -31.49
N PHE A 569 10.45 3.68 -31.25
CA PHE A 569 9.54 4.52 -30.46
C PHE A 569 9.86 4.52 -28.96
N VAL A 570 10.21 5.67 -28.38
CA VAL A 570 10.34 5.84 -26.92
C VAL A 570 8.97 6.22 -26.35
N SER A 571 8.54 5.70 -25.19
CA SER A 571 7.32 6.18 -24.50
C SER A 571 7.49 7.61 -23.98
N GLY A 572 6.43 8.42 -24.08
CA GLY A 572 6.35 9.81 -23.62
C GLY A 572 5.15 10.03 -22.70
N PRO A 573 4.78 11.30 -22.47
CA PRO A 573 3.67 11.65 -21.57
C PRO A 573 2.36 10.97 -21.96
N GLY A 574 1.84 10.16 -21.03
CA GLY A 574 0.52 9.55 -21.14
C GLY A 574 0.51 8.18 -21.83
N ASP A 575 1.61 7.76 -22.44
CA ASP A 575 1.69 6.45 -23.12
C ASP A 575 1.60 5.27 -22.13
N CYS A 576 2.04 5.49 -20.88
CA CYS A 576 1.98 4.52 -19.78
C CYS A 576 0.82 4.75 -18.80
N ALA A 577 0.07 5.84 -18.95
CA ALA A 577 -1.03 6.17 -18.05
C ALA A 577 -2.21 5.24 -18.30
N GLN A 578 -2.86 4.74 -17.24
CA GLN A 578 -3.96 3.80 -17.39
C GLN A 578 -5.17 4.41 -18.09
N PHE A 579 -5.34 5.73 -17.99
CA PHE A 579 -6.43 6.48 -18.59
C PHE A 579 -5.94 7.55 -19.58
N ALA A 580 -4.70 7.41 -20.07
CA ALA A 580 -4.06 8.35 -20.98
C ALA A 580 -4.14 9.81 -20.47
N LYS A 581 -4.04 10.78 -21.38
CA LYS A 581 -4.06 12.21 -21.03
C LYS A 581 -5.43 12.73 -20.52
N GLU A 582 -6.51 12.03 -20.87
CA GLU A 582 -7.87 12.42 -20.48
C GLU A 582 -8.16 12.14 -18.99
N GLY A 583 -7.37 11.25 -18.37
CA GLY A 583 -7.59 10.80 -16.99
C GLY A 583 -8.90 10.01 -16.83
N GLN A 584 -9.19 9.63 -15.59
CA GLN A 584 -10.31 8.71 -15.29
C GLN A 584 -11.70 9.30 -15.61
N GLY A 585 -11.84 10.63 -15.50
CA GLY A 585 -13.08 11.35 -15.83
C GLY A 585 -14.27 11.01 -14.92
N LEU A 586 -14.02 10.63 -13.66
CA LEU A 586 -15.03 10.43 -12.64
C LEU A 586 -15.55 11.75 -12.05
N ASP A 587 -14.71 12.77 -12.05
CA ASP A 587 -15.02 14.10 -11.52
C ASP A 587 -14.36 15.17 -12.41
N ASP A 588 -15.17 16.05 -12.99
CA ASP A 588 -14.73 17.12 -13.88
C ASP A 588 -14.66 18.50 -13.18
N GLU A 589 -14.93 18.56 -11.88
CA GLU A 589 -14.84 19.79 -11.10
C GLU A 589 -13.40 20.34 -11.11
N LYS A 590 -13.29 21.67 -11.24
CA LYS A 590 -12.00 22.36 -11.34
C LYS A 590 -11.55 22.92 -10.00
N ALA A 591 -10.28 22.73 -9.69
CA ALA A 591 -9.62 23.30 -8.54
C ALA A 591 -8.96 24.64 -8.92
N LYS A 592 -8.96 25.58 -7.96
CA LYS A 592 -8.14 26.80 -8.05
C LYS A 592 -6.71 26.50 -7.58
N ASN A 593 -6.58 25.73 -6.51
CA ASN A 593 -5.30 25.40 -5.89
C ASN A 593 -5.08 23.89 -5.84
N LEU A 594 -3.82 23.47 -5.87
CA LEU A 594 -3.43 22.07 -5.66
C LEU A 594 -2.36 21.94 -4.58
N ILE A 595 -2.56 20.98 -3.68
CA ILE A 595 -1.60 20.59 -2.64
C ILE A 595 -1.34 19.08 -2.80
N LEU A 596 -0.12 18.71 -3.17
CA LEU A 596 0.33 17.32 -3.29
C LEU A 596 1.25 16.98 -2.12
N PHE A 597 0.80 16.06 -1.25
CA PHE A 597 1.58 15.50 -0.15
C PHE A 597 2.20 14.17 -0.55
N ILE A 598 3.50 14.03 -0.30
CA ILE A 598 4.26 12.80 -0.52
C ILE A 598 4.88 12.36 0.82
N GLY A 599 4.53 11.17 1.29
CA GLY A 599 5.34 10.46 2.29
C GLY A 599 6.28 9.52 1.56
N ASP A 600 7.55 9.90 1.41
CA ASP A 600 8.56 9.07 0.71
C ASP A 600 8.62 7.68 1.39
N GLY A 601 8.43 6.60 0.64
CA GLY A 601 8.39 5.23 1.16
C GLY A 601 7.18 4.88 2.05
N MET A 602 6.16 5.74 2.16
CA MET A 602 5.03 5.58 3.10
C MET A 602 3.92 4.66 2.56
N GLY A 603 4.20 3.36 2.45
CA GLY A 603 3.21 2.35 2.08
C GLY A 603 2.15 2.09 3.15
N ASP A 604 1.22 1.18 2.84
CA ASP A 604 0.14 0.80 3.78
C ASP A 604 0.68 0.26 5.12
N SER A 605 1.86 -0.38 5.14
CA SER A 605 2.52 -0.84 6.36
C SER A 605 3.04 0.32 7.22
N GLU A 606 3.68 1.30 6.59
CA GLU A 606 4.16 2.52 7.23
C GLU A 606 2.99 3.33 7.82
N ILE A 607 1.89 3.49 7.08
CA ILE A 607 0.66 4.15 7.56
C ILE A 607 0.09 3.39 8.77
N THR A 608 0.00 2.06 8.68
CA THR A 608 -0.61 1.25 9.75
C THR A 608 0.23 1.28 11.02
N SER A 609 1.54 1.10 10.91
CA SER A 609 2.45 1.14 12.07
C SER A 609 2.44 2.51 12.75
N ALA A 610 2.35 3.60 11.98
CA ALA A 610 2.19 4.94 12.53
C ALA A 610 0.84 5.11 13.25
N ARG A 611 -0.27 4.68 12.63
CA ARG A 611 -1.60 4.72 13.25
C ARG A 611 -1.66 3.93 14.54
N ASP A 612 -1.21 2.68 14.51
CA ASP A 612 -1.22 1.76 15.65
C ASP A 612 -0.42 2.36 16.81
N TYR A 613 0.78 2.86 16.54
CA TYR A 613 1.62 3.46 17.58
C TYR A 613 1.04 4.77 18.14
N LEU A 614 0.57 5.69 17.29
CA LEU A 614 0.16 7.05 17.67
C LEU A 614 -1.27 7.11 18.24
N HIS A 615 -2.17 6.31 17.69
CA HIS A 615 -3.62 6.40 17.93
C HIS A 615 -4.27 5.07 18.33
N GLY A 616 -3.54 3.96 18.27
CA GLY A 616 -4.03 2.62 18.58
C GLY A 616 -4.66 1.92 17.37
N ALA A 617 -4.88 0.62 17.49
CA ALA A 617 -5.32 -0.25 16.40
C ALA A 617 -6.69 0.15 15.81
N ASN A 618 -7.55 0.72 16.66
CA ASN A 618 -8.87 1.24 16.29
C ASN A 618 -8.88 2.78 16.16
N GLY A 619 -7.70 3.41 16.20
CA GLY A 619 -7.51 4.84 16.03
C GLY A 619 -7.52 5.28 14.58
N ARG A 620 -7.31 6.58 14.34
CA ARG A 620 -7.17 7.17 13.00
C ARG A 620 -6.17 8.30 13.01
N LEU A 621 -5.42 8.42 11.91
CA LEU A 621 -4.56 9.55 11.62
C LEU A 621 -5.41 10.74 11.13
N PRO A 622 -5.52 11.86 11.87
CA PRO A 622 -6.49 12.92 11.58
C PRO A 622 -6.28 13.67 10.24
N GLY A 623 -5.09 13.59 9.65
CA GLY A 623 -4.78 14.05 8.30
C GLY A 623 -4.90 12.91 7.28
N ILE A 624 -3.98 11.95 7.33
CA ILE A 624 -3.78 10.88 6.33
C ILE A 624 -5.03 10.03 6.11
N ASP A 625 -5.75 9.66 7.18
CA ASP A 625 -6.95 8.83 7.07
C ASP A 625 -8.20 9.65 6.73
N ALA A 626 -8.14 10.98 6.81
CA ALA A 626 -9.32 11.81 6.79
C ALA A 626 -9.74 12.28 5.38
N LEU A 627 -8.90 12.04 4.36
CA LEU A 627 -9.24 12.29 2.96
C LEU A 627 -10.23 11.21 2.48
N PRO A 628 -11.38 11.60 1.91
CA PRO A 628 -12.50 10.69 1.70
C PRO A 628 -12.42 9.86 0.43
N TYR A 629 -11.70 10.28 -0.61
CA TYR A 629 -11.52 9.47 -1.81
C TYR A 629 -10.21 8.73 -1.72
N THR A 630 -10.22 7.43 -2.04
CA THR A 630 -9.05 6.56 -1.94
C THR A 630 -8.98 5.61 -3.11
N GLY A 631 -7.78 5.34 -3.58
CA GLY A 631 -7.51 4.25 -4.50
C GLY A 631 -6.09 3.75 -4.36
N TYR A 632 -5.67 2.95 -5.33
CA TYR A 632 -4.36 2.33 -5.37
C TYR A 632 -3.67 2.57 -6.69
N TYR A 633 -2.36 2.75 -6.66
CA TYR A 633 -1.59 2.94 -7.88
C TYR A 633 -0.34 2.08 -8.02
N THR A 634 0.09 1.87 -9.26
CA THR A 634 1.34 1.16 -9.59
C THR A 634 2.49 2.14 -9.76
N THR A 635 3.72 1.72 -9.40
CA THR A 635 4.87 2.61 -9.28
C THR A 635 6.13 2.11 -10.00
N PHE A 636 6.05 1.04 -10.79
CA PHE A 636 7.20 0.47 -11.49
C PHE A 636 7.98 1.51 -12.32
N ALA A 637 9.28 1.29 -12.46
CA ALA A 637 10.18 2.06 -13.31
C ALA A 637 10.54 1.26 -14.58
N LEU A 638 11.42 1.79 -15.42
CA LEU A 638 11.90 1.13 -16.63
C LEU A 638 13.39 0.77 -16.53
N ASP A 639 13.79 -0.36 -17.13
CA ASP A 639 15.19 -0.73 -17.26
C ASP A 639 15.77 -0.19 -18.59
N PRO A 640 16.77 0.73 -18.55
CA PRO A 640 17.34 1.34 -19.75
C PRO A 640 18.26 0.40 -20.54
N GLU A 641 18.61 -0.77 -20.02
CA GLU A 641 19.41 -1.81 -20.68
C GLU A 641 18.52 -2.93 -21.22
N LEU A 642 17.72 -3.56 -20.36
CA LEU A 642 16.89 -4.74 -20.67
C LEU A 642 15.58 -4.41 -21.38
N GLY A 643 15.07 -3.18 -21.25
CA GLY A 643 13.93 -2.66 -22.02
C GLY A 643 12.53 -3.03 -21.56
N GLY A 644 12.41 -3.76 -20.45
CA GLY A 644 11.16 -3.98 -19.74
C GLY A 644 11.08 -3.17 -18.43
N PRO A 645 10.04 -3.40 -17.63
CA PRO A 645 9.89 -2.74 -16.34
C PRO A 645 10.89 -3.25 -15.31
N THR A 646 11.26 -2.33 -14.40
CA THR A 646 11.82 -2.64 -13.09
C THR A 646 10.68 -2.55 -12.08
N TYR A 647 10.32 -3.67 -11.45
CA TYR A 647 9.16 -3.74 -10.54
C TYR A 647 9.35 -3.02 -9.20
N VAL A 648 10.56 -2.55 -8.91
CA VAL A 648 10.87 -1.72 -7.73
C VAL A 648 11.52 -0.43 -8.21
N THR A 649 10.80 0.68 -8.05
CA THR A 649 11.28 2.02 -8.42
C THR A 649 12.17 2.62 -7.33
N ASP A 650 13.00 3.58 -7.72
CA ASP A 650 13.55 4.57 -6.79
C ASP A 650 12.70 5.85 -6.80
N SER A 651 12.96 6.76 -5.85
CA SER A 651 12.24 8.04 -5.74
C SER A 651 12.35 8.97 -6.96
N ALA A 652 13.36 8.79 -7.82
CA ALA A 652 13.53 9.66 -8.99
C ALA A 652 12.60 9.28 -10.15
N ALA A 653 12.55 7.99 -10.47
CA ALA A 653 11.67 7.51 -11.53
C ALA A 653 10.19 7.67 -11.15
N SER A 654 9.86 7.43 -9.89
CA SER A 654 8.51 7.60 -9.37
C SER A 654 8.06 9.06 -9.40
N ALA A 655 8.91 9.97 -8.89
CA ALA A 655 8.64 11.40 -8.90
C ALA A 655 8.50 11.98 -10.31
N THR A 656 9.32 11.50 -11.24
CA THR A 656 9.15 11.85 -12.66
C THR A 656 7.76 11.40 -13.18
N GLY A 657 7.27 10.24 -12.73
CA GLY A 657 5.97 9.69 -13.10
C GLY A 657 4.82 10.66 -12.84
N TRP A 658 4.62 11.10 -11.60
CA TRP A 658 3.54 12.06 -11.30
C TRP A 658 3.85 13.49 -11.76
N ALA A 659 5.13 13.88 -11.81
CA ALA A 659 5.51 15.22 -12.21
C ALA A 659 5.32 15.47 -13.72
N THR A 660 5.45 14.44 -14.56
CA THR A 660 5.51 14.60 -16.03
C THR A 660 4.56 13.69 -16.80
N GLY A 661 3.87 12.76 -16.13
CA GLY A 661 3.03 11.75 -16.79
C GLY A 661 3.84 10.72 -17.61
N THR A 662 5.16 10.60 -17.36
CA THR A 662 6.09 9.77 -18.13
C THR A 662 6.85 8.80 -17.23
N LYS A 663 6.93 7.52 -17.61
CA LYS A 663 7.80 6.54 -16.96
C LYS A 663 9.26 6.70 -17.40
N THR A 664 10.19 6.49 -16.48
CA THR A 664 11.63 6.58 -16.73
C THR A 664 12.41 5.53 -15.95
N TYR A 665 13.74 5.54 -16.05
CA TYR A 665 14.61 4.62 -15.33
C TYR A 665 14.96 5.11 -13.92
N ASN A 666 15.28 4.17 -13.01
CA ASN A 666 15.70 4.51 -11.65
C ASN A 666 16.88 5.48 -11.66
N GLY A 667 16.70 6.64 -11.02
CA GLY A 667 17.65 7.75 -11.01
C GLY A 667 17.42 8.84 -12.07
N GLY A 668 16.52 8.67 -13.04
CA GLY A 668 16.17 9.74 -13.99
C GLY A 668 15.18 10.74 -13.38
N LEU A 669 15.42 12.03 -13.57
CA LEU A 669 14.55 13.12 -13.08
C LEU A 669 14.03 13.95 -14.25
N GLY A 670 12.71 14.05 -14.41
CA GLY A 670 12.09 14.94 -15.41
C GLY A 670 12.48 14.63 -16.86
N ILE A 671 12.86 13.38 -17.14
CA ILE A 671 13.36 12.92 -18.44
C ILE A 671 12.72 11.61 -18.86
N ARG A 672 12.65 11.38 -20.16
CA ARG A 672 12.34 10.07 -20.76
C ARG A 672 13.54 9.12 -20.60
N VAL A 673 13.34 7.85 -20.94
CA VAL A 673 14.41 6.83 -20.87
C VAL A 673 15.61 7.10 -21.77
N ASP A 674 15.46 7.92 -22.82
CA ASP A 674 16.55 8.34 -23.71
C ASP A 674 17.31 9.60 -23.21
N GLY A 675 16.88 10.16 -22.07
CA GLY A 675 17.44 11.37 -21.47
C GLY A 675 16.81 12.67 -21.98
N THR A 676 15.77 12.62 -22.82
CA THR A 676 15.06 13.81 -23.31
C THR A 676 14.24 14.45 -22.17
N PRO A 677 14.42 15.74 -21.87
CA PRO A 677 13.59 16.46 -20.89
C PRO A 677 12.11 16.49 -21.24
N VAL A 678 11.25 16.44 -20.22
CA VAL A 678 9.79 16.53 -20.30
C VAL A 678 9.29 17.60 -19.33
N PRO A 679 8.35 18.49 -19.72
CA PRO A 679 7.85 19.51 -18.82
C PRO A 679 7.23 18.91 -17.55
N ASN A 680 7.53 19.51 -16.40
CA ASN A 680 6.97 19.08 -15.12
C ASN A 680 5.78 19.96 -14.67
N ILE A 681 5.00 19.49 -13.70
CA ILE A 681 3.81 20.18 -13.18
C ILE A 681 4.05 21.61 -12.65
N ILE A 682 5.23 21.93 -12.10
CA ILE A 682 5.56 23.29 -11.65
C ILE A 682 5.78 24.21 -12.86
N GLU A 683 6.46 23.74 -13.88
CA GLU A 683 6.65 24.50 -15.13
C GLU A 683 5.32 24.76 -15.83
N LEU A 684 4.45 23.75 -15.88
CA LEU A 684 3.10 23.85 -16.43
C LEU A 684 2.23 24.85 -15.67
N ALA A 685 2.23 24.79 -14.33
CA ALA A 685 1.49 25.74 -13.50
C ALA A 685 2.02 27.17 -13.65
N LYS A 686 3.34 27.35 -13.70
CA LYS A 686 3.98 28.65 -13.92
C LYS A 686 3.69 29.24 -15.29
N ALA A 687 3.65 28.41 -16.34
CA ALA A 687 3.25 28.84 -17.68
C ALA A 687 1.80 29.37 -17.72
N LYS A 688 0.91 28.82 -16.87
CA LYS A 688 -0.45 29.32 -16.66
C LYS A 688 -0.51 30.59 -15.79
N GLY A 689 0.62 31.04 -15.24
CA GLY A 689 0.69 32.20 -14.35
C GLY A 689 0.24 31.92 -12.92
N MET A 690 0.20 30.65 -12.51
CA MET A 690 -0.02 30.26 -11.12
C MET A 690 1.25 30.48 -10.30
N LYS A 691 1.09 30.63 -8.98
CA LYS A 691 2.23 30.55 -8.06
C LYS A 691 2.60 29.09 -7.81
N THR A 692 3.88 28.81 -7.56
CA THR A 692 4.37 27.44 -7.38
C THR A 692 5.24 27.30 -6.13
N GLY A 693 5.10 26.16 -5.46
CA GLY A 693 5.84 25.83 -4.24
C GLY A 693 6.41 24.41 -4.25
N ASN A 694 7.56 24.24 -3.60
CA ASN A 694 8.19 22.94 -3.40
C ASN A 694 8.78 22.88 -1.97
N VAL A 695 8.22 22.02 -1.13
CA VAL A 695 8.55 21.91 0.30
C VAL A 695 8.95 20.48 0.62
N THR A 696 10.04 20.29 1.36
CA THR A 696 10.52 18.96 1.74
C THR A 696 11.26 18.98 3.08
N THR A 697 11.30 17.85 3.79
CA THR A 697 12.25 17.61 4.89
C THR A 697 13.60 17.04 4.43
N ALA A 698 13.78 16.71 3.15
CA ALA A 698 15.07 16.30 2.59
C ALA A 698 15.96 17.48 2.17
N GLU A 699 17.16 17.16 1.71
CA GLU A 699 17.92 17.99 0.79
C GLU A 699 17.06 18.31 -0.44
N ILE A 700 16.92 19.60 -0.82
CA ILE A 700 16.06 20.00 -1.96
C ILE A 700 16.54 19.39 -3.29
N GLN A 701 17.80 18.96 -3.35
CA GLN A 701 18.37 18.24 -4.50
C GLN A 701 18.01 16.75 -4.54
N ASP A 702 17.43 16.20 -3.48
CA ASP A 702 16.97 14.81 -3.51
C ASP A 702 15.82 14.64 -4.50
N ALA A 703 15.54 13.40 -4.88
CA ALA A 703 14.77 13.12 -6.08
C ALA A 703 13.35 13.70 -6.10
N THR A 704 12.59 13.53 -5.03
CA THR A 704 11.18 13.96 -4.95
C THR A 704 11.02 15.47 -5.19
N PRO A 705 11.75 16.38 -4.49
CA PRO A 705 11.70 17.81 -4.78
C PRO A 705 12.41 18.15 -6.10
N ALA A 706 13.47 17.45 -6.49
CA ALA A 706 14.20 17.73 -7.72
C ALA A 706 13.40 17.39 -8.99
N ALA A 707 12.54 16.37 -8.98
CA ALA A 707 11.77 15.94 -10.15
C ALA A 707 10.74 16.97 -10.64
N VAL A 708 10.23 17.81 -9.73
CA VAL A 708 9.33 18.93 -10.06
C VAL A 708 10.08 20.23 -10.34
N GLY A 709 11.41 20.24 -10.37
CA GLY A 709 12.19 21.46 -10.57
C GLY A 709 13.49 21.31 -11.36
N SER A 710 13.75 20.15 -11.93
CA SER A 710 14.96 19.88 -12.71
C SER A 710 14.77 18.72 -13.69
N HIS A 711 15.63 18.67 -14.71
CA HIS A 711 15.77 17.56 -15.65
C HIS A 711 17.20 17.03 -15.57
N ALA A 712 17.37 15.84 -15.01
CA ALA A 712 18.69 15.25 -14.75
C ALA A 712 18.76 13.79 -15.19
N LEU A 713 19.88 13.44 -15.83
CA LEU A 713 20.22 12.09 -16.26
C LEU A 713 20.52 11.16 -15.09
N ASN A 714 20.92 11.72 -13.95
CA ASN A 714 21.09 10.97 -12.71
C ASN A 714 20.75 11.85 -11.51
N ARG A 715 19.94 11.32 -10.60
CA ARG A 715 19.54 12.00 -9.37
C ARG A 715 20.72 12.47 -8.55
N LYS A 716 21.88 11.80 -8.62
CA LYS A 716 23.09 12.14 -7.83
C LYS A 716 23.93 13.32 -8.39
N CYS A 717 23.45 14.01 -9.42
CA CYS A 717 24.08 15.20 -10.00
C CYS A 717 23.66 16.50 -9.29
N TYR A 718 23.92 16.57 -7.98
CA TYR A 718 23.34 17.57 -7.08
C TYR A 718 23.88 19.00 -7.31
N GLY A 719 25.20 19.16 -7.47
CA GLY A 719 25.86 20.48 -7.50
C GLY A 719 26.79 20.67 -8.70
N PRO A 720 27.18 21.91 -9.02
CA PRO A 720 27.93 22.27 -10.24
C PRO A 720 29.36 21.74 -10.29
N GLU A 721 29.96 21.36 -9.16
CA GLU A 721 31.33 20.84 -9.15
C GLU A 721 31.31 19.35 -9.50
N TYR A 722 31.33 19.03 -10.80
CA TYR A 722 31.24 17.68 -11.36
C TYR A 722 32.02 16.62 -10.57
N ASP A 723 33.31 16.84 -10.32
CA ASP A 723 34.19 15.89 -9.60
C ASP A 723 33.80 15.67 -8.13
N LYS A 724 32.99 16.56 -7.52
CA LYS A 724 32.50 16.43 -6.14
C LYS A 724 31.14 15.73 -6.05
N ASN A 725 30.46 15.49 -7.17
CA ASN A 725 29.24 14.69 -7.18
C ASN A 725 29.54 13.21 -6.95
N ASN A 726 28.49 12.43 -6.69
CA ASN A 726 28.63 10.99 -6.55
C ASN A 726 29.24 10.37 -7.82
N LYS A 727 30.05 9.32 -7.66
CA LYS A 727 30.62 8.56 -8.78
C LYS A 727 29.58 8.06 -9.80
N THR A 728 28.33 7.86 -9.41
CA THR A 728 27.25 7.46 -10.33
C THR A 728 26.79 8.58 -11.26
N CYS A 729 27.16 9.83 -10.99
CA CYS A 729 26.97 10.99 -11.86
C CYS A 729 28.24 11.29 -12.70
N GLN A 730 29.25 10.42 -12.68
CA GLN A 730 30.49 10.62 -13.44
C GLN A 730 30.54 9.72 -14.68
N GLY A 731 31.23 10.19 -15.73
CA GLY A 731 31.41 9.54 -17.03
C GLY A 731 30.84 10.35 -18.19
N GLU A 732 31.28 10.05 -19.41
CA GLU A 732 30.89 10.75 -20.65
C GLU A 732 29.36 10.83 -20.85
N GLY A 733 28.62 9.85 -20.33
CA GLY A 733 27.15 9.82 -20.40
C GLY A 733 26.44 10.88 -19.55
N PHE A 734 27.08 11.35 -18.47
CA PHE A 734 26.50 12.28 -17.50
C PHE A 734 27.12 13.68 -17.57
N GLU A 735 28.35 13.83 -18.07
CA GLU A 735 29.00 15.15 -18.29
C GLU A 735 28.10 16.09 -19.08
N LYS A 736 27.42 15.58 -20.11
CA LYS A 736 26.49 16.35 -20.95
C LYS A 736 25.33 17.01 -20.20
N GLN A 737 25.08 16.66 -18.93
CA GLN A 737 24.09 17.35 -18.10
C GLN A 737 24.61 18.72 -17.62
N PHE A 738 25.91 18.88 -17.37
CA PHE A 738 26.48 20.08 -16.75
C PHE A 738 26.72 21.20 -17.77
N ARG A 739 26.64 22.45 -17.31
CA ARG A 739 26.70 23.65 -18.18
C ARG A 739 28.03 23.80 -18.90
N GLU A 740 29.15 23.46 -18.25
CA GLU A 740 30.48 23.51 -18.86
C GLU A 740 30.64 22.53 -20.03
N TYR A 741 29.74 21.56 -20.15
CA TYR A 741 29.66 20.61 -21.26
C TYR A 741 28.43 20.84 -22.16
N GLY A 742 27.75 21.99 -22.03
CA GLY A 742 26.62 22.39 -22.86
C GLY A 742 25.24 21.91 -22.40
N GLY A 743 25.14 21.30 -21.22
CA GLY A 743 23.88 20.86 -20.62
C GLY A 743 23.13 21.95 -19.84
N LEU A 744 22.01 21.56 -19.23
CA LEU A 744 21.14 22.45 -18.43
C LEU A 744 21.77 22.88 -17.09
N GLY A 745 22.69 22.07 -16.56
CA GLY A 745 23.35 22.29 -15.28
C GLY A 745 23.06 21.21 -14.25
N SER A 746 23.72 21.36 -13.11
CA SER A 746 23.42 20.53 -11.93
C SER A 746 21.99 20.76 -11.43
N ILE A 747 21.49 19.85 -10.60
CA ILE A 747 20.14 19.96 -10.00
C ILE A 747 20.00 21.29 -9.24
N SER A 748 21.01 21.68 -8.45
CA SER A 748 20.97 22.95 -7.70
C SER A 748 20.89 24.19 -8.60
N GLU A 749 21.55 24.16 -9.77
CA GLU A 749 21.46 25.25 -10.73
C GLU A 749 20.08 25.32 -11.38
N GLN A 750 19.54 24.17 -11.80
CA GLN A 750 18.22 24.09 -12.43
C GLN A 750 17.08 24.47 -11.46
N LEU A 751 17.20 24.15 -10.17
CA LEU A 751 16.22 24.56 -9.16
C LEU A 751 16.10 26.09 -9.05
N ILE A 752 17.23 26.81 -9.19
CA ILE A 752 17.24 28.28 -9.23
C ILE A 752 16.64 28.79 -10.53
N ASP A 753 16.93 28.15 -11.67
CA ASP A 753 16.36 28.54 -12.97
C ASP A 753 14.84 28.30 -13.03
N THR A 754 14.35 27.18 -12.50
CA THR A 754 12.91 26.89 -12.40
C THR A 754 12.19 27.99 -11.63
N ARG A 755 12.84 28.55 -10.60
CA ARG A 755 12.40 29.74 -9.86
C ARG A 755 10.95 29.61 -9.41
N ALA A 756 10.66 28.56 -8.65
CA ALA A 756 9.41 28.48 -7.91
C ALA A 756 9.32 29.65 -6.92
N ASP A 757 8.12 30.15 -6.65
CA ASP A 757 7.95 31.29 -5.73
C ASP A 757 8.41 30.92 -4.32
N ILE A 758 8.28 29.65 -3.94
CA ILE A 758 8.73 29.12 -2.65
C ILE A 758 9.42 27.78 -2.83
N THR A 759 10.65 27.65 -2.32
CA THR A 759 11.38 26.39 -2.22
C THR A 759 11.95 26.25 -0.82
N LEU A 760 11.52 25.24 -0.05
CA LEU A 760 11.85 25.09 1.37
C LEU A 760 12.36 23.68 1.67
N GLY A 761 13.52 23.56 2.33
CA GLY A 761 14.05 22.29 2.77
C GLY A 761 15.50 22.38 3.27
N GLY A 762 16.24 21.28 3.14
CA GLY A 762 17.66 21.19 3.48
C GLY A 762 18.59 21.37 2.29
N GLY A 763 19.81 20.80 2.37
CA GLY A 763 20.74 20.71 1.26
C GLY A 763 21.59 21.96 1.00
N ALA A 764 21.81 22.81 2.01
CA ALA A 764 22.57 24.05 1.88
C ALA A 764 23.98 23.84 1.30
N LYS A 765 24.62 22.69 1.58
CA LYS A 765 25.99 22.39 1.15
C LYS A 765 26.19 22.44 -0.37
N TYR A 766 25.16 22.08 -1.16
CA TYR A 766 25.27 22.09 -2.63
C TYR A 766 25.05 23.48 -3.21
N PHE A 767 24.22 24.30 -2.56
CA PHE A 767 24.10 25.71 -2.92
C PHE A 767 25.39 26.50 -2.64
N GLY A 768 26.23 26.02 -1.72
CA GLY A 768 27.56 26.57 -1.44
C GLY A 768 28.63 26.23 -2.50
N GLN A 769 28.36 25.33 -3.45
CA GLN A 769 29.33 24.97 -4.49
C GLN A 769 29.48 26.07 -5.54
N THR A 770 30.67 26.15 -6.14
CA THR A 770 31.01 27.16 -7.14
C THR A 770 30.53 26.78 -8.54
N VAL A 771 29.90 27.74 -9.22
CA VAL A 771 29.45 27.60 -10.62
C VAL A 771 30.63 27.56 -11.59
N GLN A 772 30.64 26.56 -12.47
CA GLN A 772 31.77 26.27 -13.37
C GLN A 772 31.71 26.99 -14.72
N ALA A 773 30.51 27.40 -15.15
CA ALA A 773 30.26 28.14 -16.39
C ALA A 773 29.35 29.35 -16.13
N GLY A 774 29.74 30.52 -16.63
CA GLY A 774 28.95 31.76 -16.52
C GLY A 774 28.34 32.15 -17.87
N GLY A 775 27.31 32.99 -17.87
CA GLY A 775 26.44 33.21 -19.02
C GLY A 775 24.98 33.42 -18.63
N ASP A 776 24.09 33.49 -19.61
CA ASP A 776 22.65 33.63 -19.41
C ASP A 776 21.95 32.29 -19.74
N TRP A 777 21.17 31.76 -18.80
CA TRP A 777 20.36 30.55 -18.96
C TRP A 777 18.92 30.86 -18.57
N ASP A 778 17.96 30.64 -19.46
CA ASP A 778 16.53 30.93 -19.22
C ASP A 778 16.23 32.35 -18.72
N GLY A 779 17.03 33.34 -19.14
CA GLY A 779 16.92 34.73 -18.68
C GLY A 779 17.56 35.03 -17.32
N HIS A 780 18.26 34.05 -16.74
CA HIS A 780 19.02 34.16 -15.51
C HIS A 780 20.51 34.31 -15.79
N THR A 781 21.11 35.40 -15.30
CA THR A 781 22.55 35.62 -15.41
C THR A 781 23.30 34.87 -14.31
N TRP A 782 24.25 34.04 -14.73
CA TRP A 782 25.11 33.24 -13.88
C TRP A 782 26.55 33.70 -13.97
N THR A 783 27.19 33.89 -12.82
CA THR A 783 28.59 34.32 -12.70
C THR A 783 29.45 33.12 -12.33
N LYS A 784 30.38 32.76 -13.24
CA LYS A 784 31.39 31.74 -12.97
C LYS A 784 32.25 32.15 -11.78
N GLY A 785 32.47 31.23 -10.84
CA GLY A 785 33.28 31.49 -9.64
C GLY A 785 32.46 31.89 -8.42
N ASP A 786 31.23 32.38 -8.60
CA ASP A 786 30.28 32.60 -7.52
C ASP A 786 29.64 31.26 -7.09
N SER A 787 29.16 31.18 -5.86
CA SER A 787 28.37 30.02 -5.42
C SER A 787 26.99 30.01 -6.08
N VAL A 788 26.31 28.86 -6.12
CA VAL A 788 24.90 28.81 -6.55
C VAL A 788 24.04 29.73 -5.69
N LEU A 789 24.31 29.80 -4.38
CA LEU A 789 23.60 30.68 -3.44
C LEU A 789 23.83 32.16 -3.73
N ASP A 790 25.07 32.56 -4.06
CA ASP A 790 25.38 33.94 -4.42
C ASP A 790 24.67 34.32 -5.72
N ASN A 791 24.63 33.41 -6.70
CA ASN A 791 23.83 33.60 -7.92
C ASN A 791 22.34 33.75 -7.62
N ALA A 792 21.76 32.90 -6.75
CA ALA A 792 20.37 33.03 -6.34
C ALA A 792 20.09 34.40 -5.70
N ARG A 793 20.93 34.86 -4.78
CA ARG A 793 20.81 36.20 -4.16
C ARG A 793 20.91 37.32 -5.18
N ASN A 794 21.87 37.23 -6.10
CA ASN A 794 22.04 38.20 -7.19
C ASN A 794 20.82 38.25 -8.12
N GLN A 795 20.05 37.16 -8.19
CA GLN A 795 18.81 37.05 -8.95
C GLN A 795 17.56 37.34 -8.11
N GLY A 796 17.69 37.94 -6.92
CA GLY A 796 16.56 38.44 -6.13
C GLY A 796 15.91 37.43 -5.18
N PHE A 797 16.49 36.23 -4.98
CA PHE A 797 15.96 35.30 -4.00
C PHE A 797 16.11 35.82 -2.56
N THR A 798 15.03 35.74 -1.79
CA THR A 798 15.02 35.88 -0.34
C THR A 798 15.46 34.54 0.26
N VAL A 799 16.65 34.50 0.84
CA VAL A 799 17.18 33.28 1.47
C VAL A 799 16.90 33.32 2.97
N VAL A 800 16.29 32.25 3.49
CA VAL A 800 16.02 32.06 4.93
C VAL A 800 16.62 30.75 5.41
N THR A 801 17.06 30.70 6.67
CA THR A 801 17.82 29.57 7.24
C THR A 801 17.30 29.08 8.59
N SER A 802 16.28 29.73 9.14
CA SER A 802 15.64 29.31 10.40
C SER A 802 14.13 29.50 10.37
N ALA A 803 13.43 28.90 11.33
CA ALA A 803 12.00 29.07 11.54
C ALA A 803 11.58 30.53 11.73
N ASP A 804 12.35 31.30 12.52
CA ASP A 804 12.09 32.73 12.77
C ASP A 804 12.27 33.58 11.48
N GLU A 805 13.30 33.29 10.69
CA GLU A 805 13.53 33.98 9.42
C GLU A 805 12.42 33.66 8.41
N LEU A 806 11.98 32.39 8.35
CA LEU A 806 10.85 31.97 7.53
C LEU A 806 9.57 32.68 7.97
N ASP A 807 9.25 32.74 9.26
CA ASP A 807 8.06 33.41 9.79
C ASP A 807 8.05 34.91 9.45
N ALA A 808 9.22 35.56 9.44
CA ALA A 808 9.36 36.98 9.09
C ALA A 808 9.10 37.31 7.61
N VAL A 809 9.02 36.31 6.71
CA VAL A 809 8.71 36.53 5.29
C VAL A 809 7.24 36.92 5.12
N ASN A 810 6.96 37.97 4.34
CA ASN A 810 5.59 38.48 4.13
C ASN A 810 5.13 38.40 2.66
N GLU A 811 6.04 38.13 1.73
CA GLU A 811 5.77 38.08 0.29
C GLU A 811 6.71 37.06 -0.35
N ALA A 812 6.20 36.32 -1.33
CA ALA A 812 6.97 35.39 -2.16
C ALA A 812 6.34 35.38 -3.55
N ASP A 813 7.09 35.80 -4.57
CA ASP A 813 6.67 35.83 -5.97
C ASP A 813 7.89 35.76 -6.90
N GLN A 814 7.71 36.01 -8.19
CA GLN A 814 8.81 35.95 -9.16
C GLN A 814 9.83 37.08 -9.02
N ASP A 815 9.49 38.21 -8.39
CA ASP A 815 10.40 39.32 -8.12
C ASP A 815 11.22 39.06 -6.84
N ALA A 816 10.62 38.41 -5.84
CA ALA A 816 11.25 38.05 -4.57
C ALA A 816 10.96 36.58 -4.16
N PRO A 817 11.45 35.57 -4.91
CA PRO A 817 11.20 34.18 -4.60
C PRO A 817 11.93 33.77 -3.31
N VAL A 818 11.37 32.83 -2.56
CA VAL A 818 11.91 32.40 -1.25
C VAL A 818 12.64 31.08 -1.39
N LEU A 819 13.88 31.05 -0.90
CA LEU A 819 14.70 29.84 -0.78
C LEU A 819 15.03 29.58 0.69
N GLY A 820 14.37 28.60 1.30
CA GLY A 820 14.62 28.14 2.67
C GLY A 820 15.62 26.99 2.69
N LEU A 821 16.75 27.19 3.38
CA LEU A 821 17.83 26.21 3.53
C LEU A 821 18.10 25.98 5.03
N PHE A 822 17.38 25.05 5.64
CA PHE A 822 17.34 24.86 7.09
C PHE A 822 18.36 23.84 7.62
N ALA A 823 19.06 23.13 6.74
CA ALA A 823 20.10 22.18 7.09
C ALA A 823 21.15 22.04 5.98
N GLU A 824 22.38 21.64 6.33
CA GLU A 824 23.44 21.29 5.36
C GLU A 824 23.05 20.09 4.50
N GLY A 825 22.39 19.09 5.11
CA GLY A 825 21.84 17.90 4.48
C GLY A 825 20.32 17.85 4.64
N ASN A 826 19.76 16.67 4.92
CA ASN A 826 18.36 16.54 5.28
C ASN A 826 18.07 17.27 6.60
N LEU A 827 16.81 17.66 6.83
CA LEU A 827 16.38 18.14 8.13
C LEU A 827 16.50 16.99 9.16
N PRO A 828 16.84 17.29 10.43
CA PRO A 828 16.84 16.27 11.48
C PRO A 828 15.43 15.70 11.70
N ARG A 829 15.33 14.38 11.90
CA ARG A 829 14.07 13.70 12.23
C ARG A 829 13.47 14.21 13.52
N ILE A 830 12.14 14.14 13.69
CA ILE A 830 11.50 14.57 14.94
C ILE A 830 11.84 13.67 16.13
N TRP A 831 12.06 12.37 15.92
CA TRP A 831 12.30 11.40 16.98
C TRP A 831 13.68 10.76 16.90
N GLU A 832 14.21 10.34 18.06
CA GLU A 832 15.49 9.65 18.15
C GLU A 832 15.45 8.30 17.43
N GLN A 833 16.57 7.98 16.80
CA GLN A 833 16.74 6.73 16.07
C GLN A 833 16.69 5.52 17.01
N THR A 834 15.86 4.55 16.64
CA THR A 834 15.88 3.19 17.18
C THR A 834 16.90 2.32 16.47
N VAL A 835 17.44 1.33 17.18
CA VAL A 835 18.31 0.29 16.61
C VAL A 835 17.62 -1.06 16.77
N PRO A 836 17.30 -1.75 15.67
CA PRO A 836 16.60 -3.03 15.70
C PRO A 836 17.54 -4.17 16.06
N THR A 837 17.00 -5.26 16.62
CA THR A 837 17.76 -6.44 17.03
C THR A 837 17.66 -7.57 16.02
N VAL A 838 18.76 -8.32 15.83
CA VAL A 838 18.78 -9.54 14.99
C VAL A 838 18.05 -10.70 15.67
N GLU A 839 18.23 -10.84 16.98
CA GLU A 839 17.40 -11.74 17.78
C GLU A 839 15.98 -11.18 17.86
N PRO A 840 14.96 -12.04 18.03
CA PRO A 840 13.60 -11.58 18.25
C PRO A 840 13.58 -10.52 19.35
N ALA A 841 12.92 -9.39 19.09
CA ALA A 841 12.76 -8.32 20.07
C ALA A 841 11.86 -8.81 21.22
N VAL A 842 12.45 -9.52 22.18
CA VAL A 842 11.78 -10.06 23.36
C VAL A 842 11.83 -9.09 24.53
N GLY A 843 10.82 -9.13 25.39
CA GLY A 843 10.70 -8.25 26.55
C GLY A 843 9.90 -6.98 26.25
N GLN A 844 10.05 -5.96 27.10
CA GLN A 844 9.24 -4.74 27.02
C GLN A 844 9.62 -3.89 25.81
N GLY A 845 8.60 -3.49 25.03
CA GLY A 845 8.78 -2.57 23.91
C GLY A 845 9.33 -1.20 24.30
N VAL A 846 9.90 -0.49 23.32
CA VAL A 846 10.40 0.88 23.49
C VAL A 846 9.29 1.91 23.23
N ARG A 847 9.45 3.10 23.81
CA ARG A 847 8.65 4.28 23.46
C ARG A 847 9.58 5.30 22.82
N CYS A 848 9.18 5.81 21.66
CA CYS A 848 9.90 6.83 20.92
C CYS A 848 10.02 8.13 21.73
N THR A 849 11.14 8.82 21.55
CA THR A 849 11.52 10.05 22.26
C THR A 849 11.85 11.15 21.26
N GLU A 850 11.58 12.40 21.64
CA GLU A 850 11.93 13.58 20.84
C GLU A 850 13.43 13.65 20.57
N ASN A 851 13.81 13.96 19.33
CA ASN A 851 15.19 14.12 18.90
C ASN A 851 15.75 15.46 19.39
N PRO A 852 16.73 15.47 20.32
CA PRO A 852 17.31 16.72 20.80
C PRO A 852 18.11 17.48 19.75
N GLU A 853 18.53 16.82 18.65
CA GLU A 853 19.29 17.47 17.57
C GLU A 853 18.42 18.31 16.62
N ARG A 854 17.09 18.12 16.65
CA ARG A 854 16.19 18.87 15.78
C ARG A 854 16.14 20.35 16.12
N GLY A 855 16.05 20.67 17.41
CA GLY A 855 15.98 22.05 17.92
C GLY A 855 14.75 22.84 17.44
N ASP A 856 14.54 24.02 18.02
CA ASP A 856 13.40 24.91 17.67
C ASP A 856 13.70 25.82 16.45
N GLU A 857 14.96 25.89 16.02
CA GLU A 857 15.38 26.73 14.89
C GLU A 857 15.04 26.11 13.52
N VAL A 858 14.84 24.79 13.46
CA VAL A 858 14.42 24.08 12.25
C VAL A 858 12.89 24.06 12.19
N PRO A 859 12.26 24.64 11.16
CA PRO A 859 10.81 24.64 11.04
C PRO A 859 10.27 23.22 10.82
N SER A 860 9.12 22.90 11.42
CA SER A 860 8.40 21.68 11.10
C SER A 860 7.78 21.74 9.70
N LEU A 861 7.49 20.57 9.13
CA LEU A 861 6.79 20.45 7.85
C LEU A 861 5.43 21.16 7.90
N ALA A 862 4.71 21.09 9.03
CA ALA A 862 3.46 21.83 9.22
C ALA A 862 3.66 23.36 9.22
N GLN A 863 4.75 23.87 9.83
CA GLN A 863 5.10 25.29 9.79
C GLN A 863 5.48 25.73 8.36
N MET A 864 6.32 24.96 7.67
CA MET A 864 6.68 25.21 6.27
C MET A 864 5.46 25.18 5.37
N THR A 865 4.57 24.20 5.55
CA THR A 865 3.29 24.07 4.83
C THR A 865 2.43 25.29 5.02
N THR A 866 2.13 25.67 6.26
CA THR A 866 1.26 26.81 6.58
C THR A 866 1.81 28.09 5.96
N LYS A 867 3.12 28.31 6.10
CA LYS A 867 3.77 29.50 5.55
C LYS A 867 3.73 29.53 4.02
N ALA A 868 3.97 28.39 3.37
CA ALA A 868 3.90 28.28 1.93
C ALA A 868 2.49 28.61 1.42
N LEU A 869 1.45 28.02 2.01
CA LEU A 869 0.05 28.24 1.60
C LEU A 869 -0.37 29.72 1.75
N ASP A 870 0.07 30.39 2.82
CA ASP A 870 -0.23 31.81 3.03
C ASP A 870 0.43 32.72 1.99
N LEU A 871 1.68 32.44 1.61
CA LEU A 871 2.46 33.24 0.66
C LEU A 871 2.11 32.96 -0.81
N LEU A 872 1.72 31.71 -1.14
CA LEU A 872 1.33 31.30 -2.49
C LEU A 872 -0.07 31.77 -2.89
N ARG A 873 -0.90 32.16 -1.92
CA ARG A 873 -2.27 32.61 -2.19
C ARG A 873 -2.29 33.81 -3.12
N ASN A 874 -3.05 33.71 -4.22
CA ASN A 874 -3.23 34.77 -5.22
C ASN A 874 -4.57 34.60 -5.97
N ASP A 875 -4.79 35.38 -7.03
CA ASP A 875 -5.99 35.27 -7.88
C ASP A 875 -5.95 34.10 -8.88
N ASN A 876 -4.77 33.74 -9.40
CA ASN A 876 -4.59 32.71 -10.43
C ASN A 876 -4.56 31.27 -9.88
N GLY A 877 -4.49 31.13 -8.55
CA GLY A 877 -4.24 29.86 -7.87
C GLY A 877 -2.76 29.52 -7.72
N PHE A 878 -2.52 28.40 -7.03
CA PHE A 878 -1.17 27.85 -6.84
C PHE A 878 -1.13 26.32 -6.95
N LEU A 879 0.07 25.80 -7.21
CA LEU A 879 0.42 24.38 -7.07
C LEU A 879 1.57 24.26 -6.09
N VAL A 880 1.46 23.38 -5.09
CA VAL A 880 2.55 23.08 -4.16
C VAL A 880 2.72 21.58 -3.94
N GLN A 881 3.96 21.12 -4.01
CA GLN A 881 4.36 19.79 -3.52
C GLN A 881 4.96 19.92 -2.13
N ILE A 882 4.60 18.99 -1.24
CA ILE A 882 5.03 18.94 0.16
C ILE A 882 5.43 17.50 0.49
N GLU A 883 6.66 17.30 0.94
CA GLU A 883 7.23 15.98 1.19
C GLU A 883 7.67 15.81 2.65
N SER A 884 7.26 14.69 3.26
CA SER A 884 7.96 14.12 4.41
C SER A 884 8.89 13.01 3.92
N ALA A 885 10.17 13.34 3.79
CA ALA A 885 11.13 12.53 3.04
C ALA A 885 11.80 11.44 3.90
N SER A 886 11.82 11.62 5.22
CA SER A 886 12.58 10.73 6.11
C SER A 886 11.78 9.53 6.61
N VAL A 887 10.54 9.34 6.16
CA VAL A 887 9.81 8.08 6.34
C VAL A 887 10.57 6.93 5.64
N ASP A 888 10.93 7.13 4.37
CA ASP A 888 11.82 6.26 3.58
C ASP A 888 13.20 6.14 4.23
N LYS A 889 13.86 7.28 4.50
CA LYS A 889 15.24 7.26 5.01
C LYS A 889 15.35 6.52 6.34
N ALA A 890 14.34 6.63 7.21
CA ALA A 890 14.29 5.85 8.44
C ALA A 890 14.02 4.37 8.20
N ASN A 891 13.22 4.02 7.19
CA ASN A 891 13.06 2.64 6.76
C ASN A 891 14.39 2.02 6.27
N HIS A 892 15.17 2.73 5.44
CA HIS A 892 16.52 2.29 5.03
C HIS A 892 17.40 1.98 6.25
N ASP A 893 17.31 2.81 7.28
CA ASP A 893 18.04 2.68 8.56
C ASP A 893 17.46 1.60 9.49
N ALA A 894 16.34 0.97 9.13
CA ALA A 894 15.56 0.08 9.99
C ALA A 894 15.16 0.73 11.33
N ASP A 895 14.81 2.02 11.28
CA ASP A 895 14.49 2.89 12.41
C ASP A 895 12.98 3.17 12.48
N ILE A 896 12.26 2.37 13.26
CA ILE A 896 10.80 2.50 13.35
C ILE A 896 10.36 3.79 14.06
N CYS A 897 11.12 4.31 15.03
CA CYS A 897 10.76 5.57 15.68
C CYS A 897 10.97 6.76 14.74
N GLY A 898 12.07 6.79 13.98
CA GLY A 898 12.24 7.76 12.91
C GLY A 898 11.09 7.69 11.90
N GLN A 899 10.77 6.49 11.41
CA GLN A 899 9.71 6.27 10.42
C GLN A 899 8.34 6.79 10.90
N ILE A 900 7.91 6.39 12.11
CA ILE A 900 6.62 6.81 12.67
C ILE A 900 6.61 8.31 12.96
N GLY A 901 7.72 8.86 13.44
CA GLY A 901 7.85 10.29 13.70
C GLY A 901 7.65 11.12 12.42
N GLU A 902 8.28 10.72 11.33
CA GLU A 902 8.18 11.45 10.06
C GLU A 902 6.80 11.26 9.40
N ALA A 903 6.12 10.13 9.63
CA ALA A 903 4.73 9.93 9.22
C ALA A 903 3.76 10.82 10.03
N ARG A 904 4.02 10.99 11.33
CA ARG A 904 3.30 11.97 12.17
C ARG A 904 3.50 13.39 11.64
N GLU A 905 4.72 13.75 11.28
CA GLU A 905 5.02 15.08 10.74
C GLU A 905 4.26 15.36 9.42
N LEU A 906 4.12 14.35 8.54
CA LEU A 906 3.28 14.46 7.35
C LEU A 906 1.79 14.61 7.70
N ASP A 907 1.30 13.83 8.66
CA ASP A 907 -0.09 13.90 9.11
C ASP A 907 -0.44 15.30 9.66
N GLU A 908 0.43 15.89 10.48
CA GLU A 908 0.29 17.26 11.01
C GLU A 908 0.30 18.30 9.88
N ALA A 909 1.13 18.13 8.85
CA ALA A 909 1.16 19.01 7.68
C ALA A 909 -0.13 18.93 6.85
N ILE A 910 -0.69 17.73 6.67
CA ILE A 910 -1.99 17.53 6.02
C ILE A 910 -3.08 18.21 6.84
N GLN A 911 -3.12 18.01 8.16
CA GLN A 911 -4.10 18.67 9.03
C GLN A 911 -4.06 20.21 8.88
N ALA A 912 -2.86 20.80 8.87
CA ALA A 912 -2.68 22.23 8.68
C ALA A 912 -3.22 22.72 7.32
N ALA A 913 -2.95 21.99 6.24
CA ALA A 913 -3.49 22.32 4.92
C ALA A 913 -5.03 22.22 4.86
N ARG A 914 -5.62 21.19 5.48
CA ARG A 914 -7.07 21.03 5.55
C ARG A 914 -7.74 22.15 6.34
N GLU A 915 -7.13 22.56 7.45
CA GLU A 915 -7.59 23.73 8.21
C GLU A 915 -7.50 25.00 7.37
N TRP A 916 -6.39 25.20 6.64
CA TRP A 916 -6.23 26.32 5.73
C TRP A 916 -7.31 26.34 4.65
N VAL A 917 -7.59 25.21 3.98
CA VAL A 917 -8.64 25.09 2.95
C VAL A 917 -10.01 25.42 3.52
N LYS A 918 -10.34 24.88 4.70
CA LYS A 918 -11.61 25.15 5.38
C LYS A 918 -11.76 26.64 5.72
N LYS A 919 -10.67 27.30 6.15
CA LYS A 919 -10.67 28.72 6.53
C LYS A 919 -10.68 29.65 5.31
N SER A 920 -9.96 29.29 4.24
CA SER A 920 -9.87 30.09 3.02
C SER A 920 -11.14 30.00 2.18
N GLY A 921 -11.79 28.82 2.18
CA GLY A 921 -12.96 28.52 1.36
C GLY A 921 -12.63 28.43 -0.13
N GLU A 922 -11.35 28.35 -0.49
CA GLU A 922 -10.92 28.29 -1.89
C GLU A 922 -11.02 26.86 -2.45
N PRO A 923 -11.55 26.65 -3.66
CA PRO A 923 -11.57 25.34 -4.30
C PRO A 923 -10.15 24.78 -4.41
N THR A 924 -9.84 23.77 -3.60
CA THR A 924 -8.48 23.23 -3.48
C THR A 924 -8.55 21.72 -3.55
N LEU A 925 -7.77 21.13 -4.44
CA LEU A 925 -7.55 19.69 -4.50
C LEU A 925 -6.35 19.35 -3.62
N ILE A 926 -6.56 18.48 -2.63
CA ILE A 926 -5.50 17.89 -1.81
C ILE A 926 -5.35 16.43 -2.23
N ILE A 927 -4.12 16.02 -2.53
CA ILE A 927 -3.75 14.62 -2.81
C ILE A 927 -2.67 14.21 -1.80
N THR A 928 -2.76 13.01 -1.24
CA THR A 928 -1.71 12.40 -0.41
C THR A 928 -1.42 10.98 -0.88
N THR A 929 -0.14 10.66 -1.03
CA THR A 929 0.34 9.32 -1.40
C THR A 929 1.81 9.15 -1.01
N ALA A 930 2.42 8.04 -1.43
CA ALA A 930 3.84 7.74 -1.32
C ALA A 930 4.41 7.47 -2.71
N ASP A 931 5.71 7.54 -2.89
CA ASP A 931 6.35 7.33 -4.18
C ASP A 931 6.59 5.83 -4.51
N HIS A 932 6.87 5.02 -3.48
CA HIS A 932 6.96 3.55 -3.51
C HIS A 932 6.70 2.92 -2.13
N ALA A 933 6.52 1.59 -2.08
CA ALA A 933 6.42 0.85 -0.82
C ALA A 933 7.80 0.58 -0.21
N HIS A 934 7.85 0.23 1.07
CA HIS A 934 9.12 -0.04 1.76
C HIS A 934 9.07 -1.35 2.57
N THR A 935 10.03 -1.53 3.47
CA THR A 935 10.44 -2.83 4.03
C THR A 935 9.77 -3.17 5.36
N SER A 936 9.15 -2.21 6.04
CA SER A 936 8.69 -2.42 7.39
C SER A 936 7.48 -3.33 7.38
N GLN A 937 7.50 -4.41 8.18
CA GLN A 937 6.39 -5.36 8.28
C GLN A 937 5.92 -5.47 9.73
N ILE A 938 4.62 -5.32 9.98
CA ILE A 938 4.03 -5.53 11.30
C ILE A 938 3.91 -7.04 11.53
N THR A 939 4.64 -7.57 12.49
CA THR A 939 4.75 -9.01 12.74
C THR A 939 4.28 -9.38 14.15
N ALA A 940 3.98 -10.65 14.36
CA ALA A 940 3.59 -11.15 15.68
C ALA A 940 4.73 -10.94 16.71
N ASN A 941 4.36 -10.53 17.92
CA ASN A 941 5.30 -10.27 19.01
C ASN A 941 6.12 -11.52 19.38
N ASP A 942 7.34 -11.28 19.85
CA ASP A 942 8.27 -12.29 20.40
C ASP A 942 8.66 -13.43 19.43
N ARG A 943 8.42 -13.26 18.13
CA ARG A 943 8.78 -14.25 17.10
C ARG A 943 10.08 -13.91 16.40
N ALA A 944 10.85 -14.96 16.09
CA ALA A 944 12.01 -14.85 15.22
C ALA A 944 11.57 -14.57 13.78
N THR A 945 12.30 -13.69 13.10
CA THR A 945 12.12 -13.38 11.68
C THR A 945 13.45 -13.59 10.94
N ALA A 946 13.45 -13.44 9.62
CA ALA A 946 14.69 -13.42 8.84
C ALA A 946 15.52 -12.15 9.10
N GLY A 947 14.81 -11.05 9.33
CA GLY A 947 15.36 -9.71 9.41
C GLY A 947 15.71 -9.28 10.81
N ARG A 948 15.62 -7.97 11.02
CA ARG A 948 15.79 -7.33 12.33
C ARG A 948 14.46 -6.81 12.83
N THR A 949 14.26 -6.87 14.13
CA THR A 949 12.99 -6.48 14.75
C THR A 949 13.16 -5.37 15.79
N THR A 950 12.16 -4.50 15.88
CA THR A 950 11.98 -3.56 16.99
C THR A 950 10.59 -3.76 17.55
N LYS A 951 10.48 -3.82 18.88
CA LYS A 951 9.21 -3.88 19.58
C LYS A 951 8.90 -2.53 20.23
N LEU A 952 7.68 -2.05 20.09
CA LEU A 952 7.17 -0.78 20.57
C LEU A 952 6.04 -0.98 21.58
N VAL A 953 5.78 0.04 22.40
CA VAL A 953 4.54 0.15 23.19
C VAL A 953 3.67 1.24 22.58
N THR A 954 2.49 0.88 22.12
CA THR A 954 1.58 1.77 21.37
C THR A 954 0.77 2.71 22.28
N ALA A 955 -0.15 3.47 21.66
CA ALA A 955 -1.15 4.28 22.34
C ALA A 955 -2.20 3.44 23.09
N ASP A 956 -2.45 2.20 22.67
CA ASP A 956 -3.32 1.25 23.40
C ASP A 956 -2.66 0.73 24.68
N GLY A 957 -1.34 0.84 24.78
CA GLY A 957 -0.54 0.29 25.86
C GLY A 957 -0.04 -1.14 25.59
N ASP A 958 -0.41 -1.71 24.45
CA ASP A 958 0.00 -3.03 23.98
C ASP A 958 1.26 -2.98 23.12
N GLU A 959 1.79 -4.16 22.80
CA GLU A 959 3.07 -4.31 22.08
C GLU A 959 2.87 -4.48 20.58
N LEU A 960 3.64 -3.73 19.79
CA LEU A 960 3.71 -3.80 18.33
C LEU A 960 5.13 -4.16 17.93
N THR A 961 5.33 -5.22 17.14
CA THR A 961 6.66 -5.61 16.62
C THR A 961 6.76 -5.36 15.12
N VAL A 962 7.81 -4.64 14.71
CA VAL A 962 8.10 -4.35 13.30
C VAL A 962 9.39 -5.06 12.88
N ASN A 963 9.34 -5.70 11.70
CA ASN A 963 10.42 -6.45 11.06
C ASN A 963 10.96 -5.73 9.82
N TYR A 964 12.27 -5.83 9.60
CA TYR A 964 13.03 -5.28 8.48
C TYR A 964 13.91 -6.38 7.86
N ALA A 965 13.53 -6.90 6.70
CA ALA A 965 14.11 -8.14 6.16
C ALA A 965 14.50 -8.07 4.67
N THR A 966 14.73 -6.87 4.13
CA THR A 966 15.05 -6.71 2.70
C THR A 966 16.55 -6.53 2.43
N ALA A 967 17.34 -6.16 3.44
CA ALA A 967 18.80 -6.06 3.32
C ALA A 967 19.48 -7.41 3.01
N LYS A 968 20.70 -7.35 2.45
CA LYS A 968 21.49 -8.53 2.07
C LYS A 968 22.06 -9.31 3.26
N SER A 969 22.35 -8.61 4.36
CA SER A 969 22.83 -9.23 5.59
C SER A 969 22.25 -8.54 6.81
N ASN A 970 22.30 -9.24 7.95
CA ASN A 970 21.95 -8.72 9.26
C ASN A 970 23.19 -8.12 9.97
N ASP A 971 24.24 -7.70 9.26
CA ASP A 971 25.37 -6.98 9.86
C ASP A 971 25.03 -5.48 9.95
N ASP A 972 25.45 -4.79 11.01
CA ASP A 972 25.07 -3.36 11.21
C ASP A 972 25.51 -2.48 10.03
N GLU A 973 26.69 -2.75 9.44
CA GLU A 973 27.24 -1.99 8.31
C GLU A 973 26.45 -2.13 7.01
N GLU A 974 25.65 -3.21 6.86
CA GLU A 974 24.81 -3.44 5.68
C GLU A 974 23.34 -3.18 5.99
N ALA A 975 22.82 -3.65 7.14
CA ALA A 975 21.41 -3.61 7.48
C ALA A 975 20.89 -2.21 7.84
N LEU A 976 21.74 -1.34 8.42
CA LEU A 976 21.37 0.01 8.84
C LEU A 976 21.77 0.99 7.72
N GLY A 977 20.81 1.33 6.87
CA GLY A 977 20.97 2.24 5.72
C GLY A 977 20.86 1.55 4.36
N SER A 978 20.59 0.23 4.32
CA SER A 978 20.44 -0.53 3.07
C SER A 978 19.27 -1.50 3.06
N GLN A 979 18.30 -1.36 3.97
CA GLN A 979 16.99 -1.99 3.72
C GLN A 979 16.41 -1.39 2.43
N THR A 980 15.73 -2.19 1.61
CA THR A 980 15.34 -1.75 0.27
C THR A 980 13.87 -1.38 0.19
N HIS A 981 13.53 -0.60 -0.83
CA HIS A 981 12.15 -0.39 -1.26
C HIS A 981 11.50 -1.72 -1.64
N THR A 982 10.18 -1.72 -1.75
CA THR A 982 9.41 -2.84 -2.28
C THR A 982 8.47 -2.42 -3.40
N GLY A 983 8.07 -3.37 -4.22
CA GLY A 983 7.26 -3.14 -5.44
C GLY A 983 5.75 -3.16 -5.25
N ALA A 984 5.24 -3.06 -4.02
CA ALA A 984 3.81 -3.09 -3.77
C ALA A 984 3.11 -1.85 -4.37
N GLN A 985 1.87 -2.02 -4.83
CA GLN A 985 0.99 -0.89 -5.10
C GLN A 985 0.71 -0.07 -3.83
N LEU A 986 0.44 1.22 -4.00
CA LEU A 986 0.31 2.17 -2.89
C LEU A 986 -1.05 2.84 -2.83
N ARG A 987 -1.49 3.15 -1.61
CA ARG A 987 -2.64 4.02 -1.37
C ARG A 987 -2.39 5.43 -1.92
N VAL A 988 -3.39 5.95 -2.64
CA VAL A 988 -3.56 7.38 -2.94
C VAL A 988 -4.88 7.83 -2.32
N ALA A 989 -4.90 9.00 -1.69
CA ALA A 989 -6.12 9.61 -1.16
C ALA A 989 -6.26 11.07 -1.57
N ALA A 990 -7.49 11.54 -1.77
CA ALA A 990 -7.75 12.90 -2.21
C ALA A 990 -9.01 13.51 -1.58
N GLU A 991 -9.04 14.84 -1.48
CA GLU A 991 -10.24 15.63 -1.15
C GLU A 991 -10.30 16.93 -1.98
N GLY A 992 -11.51 17.40 -2.26
CA GLY A 992 -11.76 18.62 -3.05
C GLY A 992 -12.16 18.35 -4.51
N PRO A 993 -12.23 19.39 -5.36
CA PRO A 993 -12.61 19.28 -6.77
C PRO A 993 -11.66 18.34 -7.55
N GLY A 994 -12.20 17.37 -8.28
CA GLY A 994 -11.44 16.40 -9.06
C GLY A 994 -10.94 15.18 -8.26
N ALA A 995 -11.23 15.11 -6.95
CA ALA A 995 -10.68 14.09 -6.05
C ALA A 995 -11.16 12.67 -6.36
N ALA A 996 -12.34 12.48 -6.97
CA ALA A 996 -12.84 11.14 -7.27
C ALA A 996 -11.99 10.42 -8.34
N ASN A 997 -11.17 11.14 -9.11
CA ASN A 997 -10.30 10.56 -10.14
C ASN A 997 -9.08 9.79 -9.58
N VAL A 998 -8.97 9.63 -8.26
CA VAL A 998 -7.95 8.77 -7.63
C VAL A 998 -8.51 7.41 -7.20
N VAL A 999 -9.82 7.19 -7.31
CA VAL A 999 -10.47 5.97 -6.84
C VAL A 999 -10.29 4.82 -7.84
N GLY A 1000 -10.21 3.58 -7.35
CA GLY A 1000 -9.97 2.40 -8.16
C GLY A 1000 -8.48 2.05 -8.22
N GLN A 1001 -8.09 1.38 -9.31
CA GLN A 1001 -6.70 1.11 -9.65
C GLN A 1001 -6.26 2.09 -10.75
N ILE A 1002 -5.16 2.81 -10.50
CA ILE A 1002 -4.52 3.72 -11.46
C ILE A 1002 -2.99 3.41 -11.56
N ASP A 1003 -2.25 4.14 -12.38
CA ASP A 1003 -0.77 4.21 -12.35
C ASP A 1003 -0.33 5.56 -11.79
N GLN A 1004 0.87 5.64 -11.24
CA GLN A 1004 1.45 6.87 -10.74
C GLN A 1004 1.51 8.01 -11.76
N THR A 1005 1.62 7.69 -13.06
CA THR A 1005 1.54 8.69 -14.13
C THR A 1005 0.14 9.29 -14.29
N ASP A 1006 -0.93 8.60 -13.89
CA ASP A 1006 -2.29 9.14 -13.92
C ASP A 1006 -2.46 10.32 -12.93
N ILE A 1007 -1.65 10.39 -11.86
CA ILE A 1007 -1.66 11.54 -10.92
C ILE A 1007 -1.32 12.84 -11.65
N HIS A 1008 -0.43 12.80 -12.63
CA HIS A 1008 -0.13 13.96 -13.47
C HIS A 1008 -1.41 14.48 -14.16
N TYR A 1009 -2.23 13.57 -14.68
CA TYR A 1009 -3.46 13.91 -15.39
C TYR A 1009 -4.60 14.28 -14.44
N VAL A 1010 -4.66 13.71 -13.23
CA VAL A 1010 -5.56 14.20 -12.17
C VAL A 1010 -5.25 15.67 -11.85
N ILE A 1011 -3.98 16.00 -11.65
CA ILE A 1011 -3.53 17.36 -11.33
C ILE A 1011 -3.82 18.33 -12.48
N THR A 1012 -3.36 18.00 -13.68
CA THR A 1012 -3.45 18.89 -14.84
C THR A 1012 -4.88 19.09 -15.28
N ASN A 1013 -5.74 18.07 -15.19
CA ASN A 1013 -7.16 18.22 -15.50
C ASN A 1013 -7.91 19.04 -14.45
N ALA A 1014 -7.62 18.85 -13.16
CA ALA A 1014 -8.25 19.64 -12.09
C ALA A 1014 -7.86 21.13 -12.16
N LEU A 1015 -6.61 21.42 -12.49
CA LEU A 1015 -6.08 22.79 -12.63
C LEU A 1015 -6.22 23.38 -14.04
N ASP A 1016 -6.67 22.60 -15.03
CA ASP A 1016 -6.81 23.00 -16.44
C ASP A 1016 -5.47 23.47 -17.04
N LEU A 1017 -4.41 22.68 -16.86
CA LEU A 1017 -3.05 22.95 -17.38
C LEU A 1017 -2.90 22.41 -18.81
N ASP A 1018 -2.16 23.12 -19.67
CA ASP A 1018 -1.85 22.66 -21.03
C ASP A 1018 -0.75 21.59 -21.02
N THR A 1019 -1.14 20.32 -21.12
CA THR A 1019 -0.22 19.17 -21.07
C THR A 1019 0.58 18.94 -22.36
N ASP A 1020 0.26 19.64 -23.45
CA ASP A 1020 1.07 19.57 -24.68
C ASP A 1020 2.30 20.46 -24.60
N GLY A 1021 2.41 21.30 -23.56
CA GLY A 1021 3.56 22.16 -23.31
C GLY A 1021 3.82 23.11 -24.49
N ALA A 1022 2.78 23.48 -25.25
CA ALA A 1022 2.93 24.29 -26.46
C ALA A 1022 3.58 25.65 -26.18
N ASP A 1023 3.39 26.15 -24.95
CA ASP A 1023 3.98 27.40 -24.45
C ASP A 1023 5.30 27.19 -23.68
N ILE A 1024 5.73 25.94 -23.44
CA ILE A 1024 7.00 25.59 -22.77
C ILE A 1024 8.01 25.13 -23.82
N ASN A 1025 8.80 26.07 -24.34
CA ASN A 1025 9.81 25.78 -25.34
C ASN A 1025 11.08 25.18 -24.72
N LEU A 1026 11.02 23.91 -24.28
CA LEU A 1026 12.19 23.15 -23.81
C LEU A 1026 13.27 23.03 -24.90
N ALA A 1027 12.88 22.98 -26.18
CA ALA A 1027 13.83 22.92 -27.29
C ALA A 1027 14.65 24.21 -27.43
N ALA A 1028 14.11 25.40 -27.15
CA ALA A 1028 14.89 26.63 -27.06
C ALA A 1028 15.82 26.65 -25.84
N ARG A 1029 15.42 26.02 -24.73
CA ARG A 1029 16.31 25.76 -23.58
C ARG A 1029 17.45 24.78 -23.92
N TRP A 1030 17.25 23.90 -24.90
CA TRP A 1030 18.21 22.87 -25.34
C TRP A 1030 19.09 23.27 -26.54
N GLU A 1031 18.55 23.99 -27.53
CA GLU A 1031 19.25 24.39 -28.76
C GLU A 1031 20.05 25.70 -28.61
N ALA A 1032 19.78 26.51 -27.57
CA ALA A 1032 20.53 27.75 -27.32
C ALA A 1032 22.01 27.52 -26.90
N THR A 1033 22.39 26.30 -26.52
CA THR A 1033 23.74 25.98 -26.02
C THR A 1033 24.77 25.67 -27.11
N GLU A 1034 24.41 25.58 -28.40
CA GLU A 1034 25.40 25.44 -29.49
C GLU A 1034 26.22 26.72 -29.75
N THR A 1035 25.93 27.86 -29.09
CA THR A 1035 26.63 29.13 -29.35
C THR A 1035 27.56 29.61 -28.23
N GLY A 1036 27.81 28.80 -27.19
CA GLY A 1036 28.81 29.05 -26.15
C GLY A 1036 30.25 28.96 -26.69
N THR A 1037 30.66 29.92 -27.53
CA THR A 1037 32.04 29.98 -28.01
C THR A 1037 32.93 30.57 -26.90
N PRO A 1038 34.00 29.88 -26.46
CA PRO A 1038 34.96 30.47 -25.52
C PRO A 1038 35.60 31.71 -26.16
N GLY A 1039 35.55 32.84 -25.44
CA GLY A 1039 36.01 34.14 -25.93
C GLY A 1039 37.40 34.11 -26.58
N GLY A 1040 37.45 34.50 -27.84
CA GLY A 1040 38.67 34.74 -28.61
C GLY A 1040 38.58 36.06 -29.34
N ASP A 1041 39.26 37.07 -28.80
CA ASP A 1041 39.53 38.36 -29.45
C ASP A 1041 40.31 38.13 -30.76
N THR A 1042 39.73 38.51 -31.91
CA THR A 1042 40.43 39.17 -33.03
C THR A 1042 39.42 39.71 -34.04
N GLY A 1043 39.65 40.94 -34.50
CA GLY A 1043 38.73 41.66 -35.38
C GLY A 1043 38.79 41.31 -36.87
N ASP A 1044 38.01 42.12 -37.59
CA ASP A 1044 38.00 42.45 -39.02
C ASP A 1044 36.98 41.78 -39.97
N THR A 1045 36.11 42.69 -40.46
CA THR A 1045 35.60 42.87 -41.84
C THR A 1045 34.52 41.96 -42.45
N ALA A 1046 33.38 42.64 -42.66
CA ALA A 1046 32.29 42.46 -43.63
C ALA A 1046 32.56 41.68 -44.93
N THR A 1047 31.56 40.92 -45.39
CA THR A 1047 30.93 41.10 -46.73
C THR A 1047 29.62 40.32 -46.89
N GLU A 1048 28.83 40.78 -47.87
CA GLU A 1048 27.39 40.62 -48.09
C GLU A 1048 26.90 39.31 -48.76
N ALA A 1049 25.60 39.05 -48.54
CA ALA A 1049 24.56 38.55 -49.47
C ALA A 1049 24.60 37.09 -49.99
N ARG A 1050 23.49 36.34 -49.84
CA ARG A 1050 22.29 36.37 -50.72
C ARG A 1050 21.52 35.05 -50.62
N GLU A 1051 20.19 35.16 -50.53
CA GLU A 1051 19.23 34.06 -50.71
C GLU A 1051 19.45 33.28 -52.01
N THR A 1052 19.35 31.95 -51.95
CA THR A 1052 18.71 31.17 -53.02
C THR A 1052 17.95 29.97 -52.46
N THR A 1053 16.68 29.91 -52.84
CA THR A 1053 15.76 28.77 -52.75
C THR A 1053 16.28 27.56 -53.52
N GLY A 1054 16.24 26.37 -52.92
CA GLY A 1054 16.48 25.11 -53.63
C GLY A 1054 16.28 23.89 -52.73
N THR A 1055 15.15 23.21 -52.87
CA THR A 1055 14.98 21.81 -52.46
C THR A 1055 15.95 20.90 -53.23
N PRO A 1056 16.53 19.88 -52.57
CA PRO A 1056 16.99 18.70 -53.28
C PRO A 1056 16.40 17.42 -52.70
N THR A 1057 15.58 16.78 -53.51
CA THR A 1057 15.39 15.33 -53.52
C THR A 1057 16.70 14.63 -53.88
N GLY A 1058 17.06 13.55 -53.17
CA GLY A 1058 17.78 12.42 -53.78
C GLY A 1058 19.13 12.03 -53.19
N SER A 1059 19.10 10.92 -52.44
CA SER A 1059 20.04 9.80 -52.47
C SER A 1059 21.50 9.99 -52.01
N SER A 1060 21.81 9.39 -50.86
CA SER A 1060 23.10 8.73 -50.62
C SER A 1060 22.94 7.53 -49.68
N ALA A 1061 22.08 6.59 -50.07
CA ALA A 1061 22.25 5.19 -49.70
C ALA A 1061 23.45 4.66 -50.49
N LYS A 1062 24.63 4.66 -49.88
CA LYS A 1062 25.82 3.83 -50.19
C LYS A 1062 27.03 4.32 -49.39
N MET A 1063 27.05 4.06 -48.08
CA MET A 1063 28.33 3.90 -47.37
C MET A 1063 28.23 3.13 -46.05
N TRP A 1064 27.49 2.02 -46.00
CA TRP A 1064 27.58 1.03 -44.92
C TRP A 1064 27.42 -0.39 -45.47
N ILE A 1065 28.30 -0.75 -46.42
CA ILE A 1065 28.56 -2.15 -46.80
C ILE A 1065 30.09 -2.31 -46.81
N ALA A 1066 30.70 -2.36 -45.62
CA ALA A 1066 32.11 -2.72 -45.48
C ALA A 1066 32.51 -3.28 -44.11
N LEU A 1067 31.58 -3.41 -43.13
CA LEU A 1067 31.89 -3.97 -41.80
C LEU A 1067 31.10 -5.24 -41.44
N GLY A 1068 30.10 -5.64 -42.25
CA GLY A 1068 29.29 -6.84 -42.00
C GLY A 1068 29.83 -8.16 -42.58
N PHE A 1069 30.96 -8.15 -43.30
CA PHE A 1069 31.47 -9.35 -44.00
C PHE A 1069 32.61 -10.08 -43.28
N LEU A 1070 33.14 -9.55 -42.18
CA LEU A 1070 34.25 -10.19 -41.44
C LEU A 1070 33.78 -11.06 -40.25
N ALA A 1071 32.59 -10.80 -39.70
CA ALA A 1071 32.03 -11.56 -38.58
C ALA A 1071 31.40 -12.91 -39.00
N LEU A 1072 30.90 -13.02 -40.23
CA LEU A 1072 30.24 -14.24 -40.72
C LEU A 1072 31.23 -15.34 -41.16
N VAL A 1073 32.48 -14.99 -41.46
CA VAL A 1073 33.53 -15.95 -41.87
C VAL A 1073 34.17 -16.65 -40.66
N ILE A 1074 34.14 -16.03 -39.48
CA ILE A 1074 34.69 -16.61 -38.24
C ILE A 1074 33.72 -17.63 -37.62
N LEU A 1075 32.40 -17.45 -37.77
CA LEU A 1075 31.39 -18.36 -37.22
C LEU A 1075 31.27 -19.69 -37.99
N ILE A 1076 31.62 -19.70 -39.29
CA ILE A 1076 31.60 -20.90 -40.16
C ILE A 1076 32.88 -21.74 -39.98
N ALA A 1077 33.99 -21.15 -39.53
CA ALA A 1077 35.24 -21.88 -39.26
C ALA A 1077 35.22 -22.67 -37.94
N VAL A 1078 34.46 -22.22 -36.94
CA VAL A 1078 34.39 -22.86 -35.61
C VAL A 1078 33.44 -24.07 -35.59
N THR A 1079 32.38 -24.06 -36.39
CA THR A 1079 31.44 -25.19 -36.53
C THR A 1079 32.01 -26.35 -37.37
N ALA A 1080 32.94 -26.09 -38.28
CA ALA A 1080 33.64 -27.14 -39.05
C ALA A 1080 34.74 -27.86 -38.24
N PHE A 1081 35.32 -27.23 -37.21
CA PHE A 1081 36.37 -27.82 -36.39
C PHE A 1081 35.83 -28.81 -35.33
N ILE A 1082 34.59 -28.61 -34.87
CA ILE A 1082 33.94 -29.47 -33.86
C ILE A 1082 33.37 -30.76 -34.49
N SER A 1083 33.09 -30.77 -35.80
CA SER A 1083 32.58 -31.93 -36.53
C SER A 1083 33.65 -33.00 -36.87
N SER A 1084 34.95 -32.71 -36.77
CA SER A 1084 36.01 -33.69 -37.14
C SER A 1084 36.58 -34.51 -35.97
N ARG A 1085 36.22 -34.20 -34.71
CA ARG A 1085 36.72 -34.91 -33.51
C ARG A 1085 35.84 -36.03 -32.95
N ARG A 1086 34.69 -36.35 -33.59
CA ARG A 1086 33.81 -37.46 -33.18
C ARG A 1086 33.96 -38.76 -33.98
N ARG A 1087 35.08 -38.98 -34.68
CA ARG A 1087 35.43 -40.26 -35.31
C ARG A 1087 36.87 -40.69 -35.03
N SER A 1088 37.23 -40.85 -33.76
CA SER A 1088 38.31 -41.77 -33.35
C SER A 1088 38.27 -41.94 -31.84
N ASN A 1089 37.58 -42.98 -31.36
CA ASN A 1089 37.98 -43.81 -30.21
C ASN A 1089 36.85 -44.80 -29.91
N ALA A 1090 36.85 -45.88 -30.69
CA ALA A 1090 36.27 -47.16 -30.32
C ALA A 1090 37.40 -48.20 -30.49
N ARG A 1091 38.04 -48.58 -29.37
CA ARG A 1091 38.84 -49.79 -29.10
C ARG A 1091 39.77 -49.53 -27.92
N GLY A 1092 39.60 -50.30 -26.84
CA GLY A 1092 40.43 -50.27 -25.64
C GLY A 1092 39.56 -50.29 -24.40
#